data_AF-A0A929EX21-F1
#
_entry.id   AF-A0A929EX21-F1
#
_cell.length_a   1.000
_cell.length_b   1.000
_cell.length_c   1.000
_cell.angle_alpha   90.00
_cell.angle_beta   90.00
_cell.angle_gamma   90.00
#
_symmetry.space_group_name_H-M   'P 1'
#
loop_
_entity.id
_entity.type
_entity.pdbx_description
1 polymer ?
#
loop_
_entity_poly.entity_id
_entity_poly.type
_entity_poly.pdbx_seq_one_letter_code
_entity_poly.pdbx_strand_id
1 'polypeptide(L)'
;GIDIYKVGMVWPLETEGARAFLRGKKEVLVVEEKRGVIESELKENLYDYQSDKPSRMVGKYDEQGKPLIPWTGELSPTLLAPIVAARITHEFPKITFERELAELTGSRVEVSVPTDEKRTPYFCAGCPHNTSTKVPEGSNAMAGIGCHVMATWMDRKTESLVQMGGEGVTWVGKSRFTGVHHVFQNLGEGTYFHSGYLAIRQAVAAGTTNITYKILFNDAVAMTGGQPVDGTITVPAIASQMRAEGIQRIAVVSDEPEKYRDKSIFPPGTSFHHRDEMDTLQREMREVSGVSVLIYDQVCAAEKRRRRKRGTYPDPARRMFINDAVCEACGDCSVQSNCLSIYPLDTELGRKRKIDQSSCNKDYSCVKGFCPSFVTVEGGELNKPQATAPGQDFDDRMAALPAPILPSLEETYDLLVAGVGGTGVVTVGALITMGAHLEGKGASVLDFTGFAQKGGAVISHLRIGSSPAELHQVRIADGRADAVVACDVVVATDPRSMRVLARGRTRVLVNQSEVPTGQFVQNRNADIHMDKRLQAIAAAVGSDKLVVIEANALMEQLMGHTVYANVFLLGHAWQQGLVPVSEQALLRAIEINGVNIEENKRAFRWGRLATENQQYVVDAACLPEGNQPEMSLAQLIERRSAMLVDYQNKAYAARYQDFVAHVQDTEKAMPSEGFPLTHAVAINLFKLMAYKDEYEVARLYSNGEFLKKLANTFKGDYTLSFHLAPPVFNRGLDEQGRPRKTRFGAWMLPMFKLLARGKVLRGTALDPFGRFTERREERGLIGEYRQLIEELLTSLKRENLEVALDCANLPDQLRGYGPVKSQSIVEFRQNKVGLLHRFHNPASVVQFQSARHKA
;
A
#
# COMPACT_ATOMS: atom_id res chain seq x y z
N GLY A 1 -6.87 16.82 51.13
CA GLY A 1 -5.84 16.57 50.11
C GLY A 1 -6.52 16.25 48.81
N ILE A 2 -5.86 15.48 47.93
CA ILE A 2 -6.44 14.93 46.70
C ILE A 2 -6.63 13.43 46.93
N ASP A 3 -7.82 12.92 46.66
CA ASP A 3 -8.13 11.49 46.71
C ASP A 3 -8.56 11.01 45.33
N ILE A 4 -8.20 9.77 44.99
CA ILE A 4 -8.50 9.18 43.68
C ILE A 4 -9.39 7.96 43.89
N TYR A 5 -10.52 7.91 43.18
CA TYR A 5 -11.39 6.75 43.11
C TYR A 5 -11.36 6.14 41.71
N LYS A 6 -10.87 4.90 41.62
CA LYS A 6 -10.83 4.15 40.37
C LYS A 6 -12.06 3.25 40.30
N VAL A 7 -12.97 3.55 39.38
CA VAL A 7 -14.18 2.75 39.14
C VAL A 7 -13.79 1.39 38.57
N GLY A 8 -14.09 0.31 39.30
CA GLY A 8 -13.87 -1.07 38.85
C GLY A 8 -15.06 -1.67 38.10
N MET A 9 -16.28 -1.30 38.49
CA MET A 9 -17.53 -1.73 37.86
C MET A 9 -18.27 -0.50 37.34
N VAL A 10 -18.33 -0.38 36.01
CA VAL A 10 -18.83 0.83 35.31
C VAL A 10 -20.32 0.78 34.98
N TRP A 11 -20.93 -0.40 34.91
CA TRP A 11 -22.37 -0.53 34.71
C TRP A 11 -22.90 -1.88 35.26
N PRO A 12 -23.90 -1.86 36.16
CA PRO A 12 -24.32 -0.67 36.91
C PRO A 12 -23.17 -0.15 37.80
N LEU A 13 -23.12 1.15 38.07
CA LEU A 13 -22.12 1.71 38.99
C LEU A 13 -22.28 1.12 40.41
N GLU A 14 -21.17 0.72 41.05
CA GLU A 14 -21.15 0.30 42.45
C GLU A 14 -21.42 1.50 43.37
N THR A 15 -22.50 1.46 44.15
CA THR A 15 -23.01 2.67 44.82
C THR A 15 -22.49 2.90 46.23
N GLU A 16 -22.13 1.87 46.99
CA GLU A 16 -21.68 2.02 48.38
C GLU A 16 -20.28 2.65 48.45
N GLY A 17 -19.33 2.11 47.68
CA GLY A 17 -17.97 2.65 47.58
C GLY A 17 -17.95 4.03 46.94
N ALA A 18 -18.76 4.25 45.90
CA ALA A 18 -18.92 5.58 45.30
C ALA A 18 -19.42 6.62 46.33
N ARG A 19 -20.47 6.31 47.10
CA ARG A 19 -20.97 7.20 48.16
C ARG A 19 -19.94 7.44 49.25
N ALA A 20 -19.26 6.39 49.71
CA ALA A 20 -18.20 6.49 50.71
C ALA A 20 -17.07 7.41 50.24
N PHE A 21 -16.70 7.35 48.96
CA PHE A 21 -15.71 8.25 48.36
C PHE A 21 -16.21 9.69 48.28
N LEU A 22 -17.47 9.93 47.95
CA LEU A 22 -18.02 11.29 47.79
C LEU A 22 -18.17 12.06 49.11
N ARG A 23 -18.31 11.35 50.24
CA ARG A 23 -18.52 11.97 51.55
C ARG A 23 -17.40 12.93 51.92
N GLY A 24 -17.78 14.16 52.28
CA GLY A 24 -16.86 15.19 52.74
C GLY A 24 -15.94 15.80 51.67
N LYS A 25 -16.16 15.48 50.39
CA LYS A 25 -15.42 16.11 49.29
C LYS A 25 -15.97 17.50 48.99
N LYS A 26 -15.08 18.48 48.82
CA LYS A 26 -15.47 19.83 48.41
C LYS A 26 -15.78 19.89 46.92
N GLU A 27 -14.91 19.30 46.11
CA GLU A 27 -15.08 19.18 44.66
C GLU A 27 -14.76 17.76 44.21
N VAL A 28 -15.54 17.27 43.24
CA VAL A 28 -15.33 15.99 42.55
C VAL A 28 -15.24 16.24 41.05
N LEU A 29 -14.12 15.87 40.44
CA LEU A 29 -13.94 15.86 38.99
C LEU A 29 -14.10 14.44 38.47
N VAL A 30 -15.12 14.20 37.66
CA VAL A 30 -15.36 12.92 36.99
C VAL A 30 -14.64 12.92 35.65
N VAL A 31 -13.62 12.06 35.53
CA VAL A 31 -12.88 11.86 34.28
C VAL A 31 -13.33 10.55 33.66
N GLU A 32 -14.06 10.64 32.55
CA GLU A 32 -14.51 9.46 31.79
C GLU A 32 -14.46 9.70 30.27
N GLU A 33 -14.22 8.64 29.52
CA GLU A 33 -14.10 8.66 28.06
C GLU A 33 -15.48 8.77 27.38
N LYS A 34 -15.61 9.55 26.30
CA LYS A 34 -16.84 9.70 25.51
C LYS A 34 -18.04 10.26 26.30
N ARG A 35 -19.21 9.59 26.28
CA ARG A 35 -20.45 10.05 26.91
C ARG A 35 -20.34 9.94 28.42
N GLY A 36 -20.85 10.94 29.16
CA GLY A 36 -20.85 10.93 30.62
C GLY A 36 -21.85 9.91 31.20
N VAL A 37 -21.44 8.66 31.40
CA VAL A 37 -22.26 7.60 32.03
C VAL A 37 -22.06 7.63 33.53
N ILE A 38 -20.80 7.61 33.98
CA ILE A 38 -20.44 7.59 35.41
C ILE A 38 -20.83 8.90 36.08
N GLU A 39 -20.60 10.04 35.44
CA GLU A 39 -21.02 11.35 35.94
C GLU A 39 -22.54 11.41 36.10
N SER A 40 -23.29 10.85 35.15
CA SER A 40 -24.75 10.80 35.21
C SER A 40 -25.23 9.89 36.34
N GLU A 41 -24.67 8.68 36.46
CA GLU A 41 -25.02 7.74 37.53
C GLU A 41 -24.65 8.28 38.92
N LEU A 42 -23.50 8.95 39.09
CA LEU A 42 -23.11 9.59 40.35
C LEU A 42 -24.09 10.71 40.73
N LYS A 43 -24.47 11.56 39.77
CA LYS A 43 -25.43 12.66 39.99
C LYS A 43 -26.82 12.13 40.32
N GLU A 44 -27.27 11.09 39.60
CA GLU A 44 -28.54 10.41 39.86
C GLU A 44 -28.55 9.75 41.23
N ASN A 45 -27.50 8.99 41.58
CA ASN A 45 -27.39 8.31 42.86
C ASN A 45 -27.36 9.28 44.05
N LEU A 46 -26.81 10.48 43.87
CA LEU A 46 -26.79 11.52 44.88
C LEU A 46 -28.15 12.20 45.07
N TYR A 47 -29.08 12.15 44.10
CA TYR A 47 -30.32 12.91 44.14
C TYR A 47 -31.04 12.77 45.49
N ASP A 48 -31.21 11.52 45.94
CA ASP A 48 -31.89 11.15 47.19
C ASP A 48 -31.03 11.28 48.47
N TYR A 49 -29.70 11.43 48.36
CA TYR A 49 -28.76 11.41 49.50
C TYR A 49 -28.11 12.78 49.74
N GLN A 50 -28.90 13.75 50.20
CA GLN A 50 -28.48 15.17 50.28
C GLN A 50 -27.34 15.48 51.26
N SER A 51 -27.20 14.72 52.36
CA SER A 51 -26.19 14.99 53.40
C SER A 51 -24.76 14.61 53.00
N ASP A 52 -24.58 13.80 51.95
CA ASP A 52 -23.29 13.27 51.50
C ASP A 52 -22.83 13.87 50.14
N LYS A 53 -23.48 14.95 49.68
CA LYS A 53 -23.16 15.60 48.40
C LYS A 53 -21.87 16.42 48.47
N PRO A 54 -20.98 16.34 47.47
CA PRO A 54 -19.89 17.30 47.36
C PRO A 54 -20.43 18.70 47.05
N SER A 55 -19.70 19.75 47.45
CA SER A 55 -20.09 21.13 47.15
C SER A 55 -20.12 21.41 45.64
N ARG A 56 -19.34 20.66 44.86
CA ARG A 56 -19.28 20.75 43.41
C ARG A 56 -18.96 19.40 42.78
N MET A 57 -19.62 19.07 41.68
CA MET A 57 -19.31 17.91 40.85
C MET A 57 -19.25 18.32 39.37
N VAL A 58 -18.06 18.21 38.79
CA VAL A 58 -17.75 18.59 37.41
C VAL A 58 -17.24 17.38 36.63
N GLY A 59 -17.23 17.46 35.31
CA GLY A 59 -16.75 16.39 34.45
C GLY A 59 -16.84 16.81 33.00
N LYS A 60 -17.91 16.40 32.32
CA LYS A 60 -18.25 16.86 30.97
C LYS A 60 -18.56 18.33 30.91
N TYR A 61 -19.12 18.88 31.98
CA TYR A 61 -19.37 20.30 32.14
C TYR A 61 -18.75 20.81 33.44
N ASP A 62 -18.39 22.09 33.45
CA ASP A 62 -18.00 22.81 34.66
C ASP A 62 -19.23 23.27 35.47
N GLU A 63 -19.00 23.96 36.59
CA GLU A 63 -20.05 24.45 37.46
C GLU A 63 -20.90 25.58 36.87
N GLN A 64 -20.48 26.18 35.75
CA GLN A 64 -21.26 27.16 34.98
C GLN A 64 -21.97 26.51 33.78
N GLY A 65 -21.89 25.19 33.62
CA GLY A 65 -22.49 24.46 32.51
C GLY A 65 -21.73 24.59 31.19
N LYS A 66 -20.49 25.10 31.20
CA LYS A 66 -19.64 25.12 29.99
C LYS A 66 -18.97 23.76 29.79
N PRO A 67 -18.75 23.32 28.54
CA PRO A 67 -18.01 22.08 28.28
C PRO A 67 -16.62 22.11 28.91
N LEU A 68 -16.26 21.03 29.62
CA LEU A 68 -14.98 20.88 30.30
C LEU A 68 -14.20 19.67 29.75
N ILE A 69 -14.65 18.44 29.99
CA ILE A 69 -14.09 17.22 29.39
C ILE A 69 -14.89 16.84 28.12
N PRO A 70 -14.26 16.64 26.95
CA PRO A 70 -14.98 16.33 25.72
C PRO A 70 -15.86 15.07 25.76
N TRP A 71 -16.97 15.11 25.02
CA TRP A 71 -17.89 13.98 24.80
C TRP A 71 -17.44 13.02 23.70
N THR A 72 -16.47 13.45 22.91
CA THR A 72 -16.02 12.77 21.69
C THR A 72 -14.52 12.72 21.64
N GLY A 73 -13.99 11.71 20.96
CA GLY A 73 -12.55 11.49 20.86
C GLY A 73 -12.00 10.69 22.03
N GLU A 74 -10.70 10.80 22.21
CA GLU A 74 -9.91 10.09 23.21
C GLU A 74 -9.30 11.11 24.18
N LEU A 75 -9.31 10.80 25.47
CA LEU A 75 -8.69 11.58 26.52
C LEU A 75 -7.20 11.24 26.60
N SER A 76 -6.37 12.28 26.65
CA SER A 76 -4.93 12.15 26.85
C SER A 76 -4.48 12.93 28.08
N PRO A 77 -3.34 12.58 28.71
CA PRO A 77 -2.80 13.38 29.80
C PRO A 77 -2.57 14.83 29.40
N THR A 78 -2.12 15.11 28.17
CA THR A 78 -1.90 16.48 27.67
C THR A 78 -3.21 17.27 27.58
N LEU A 79 -4.33 16.62 27.25
CA LEU A 79 -5.66 17.24 27.24
C LEU A 79 -6.18 17.49 28.68
N LEU A 80 -5.98 16.52 29.58
CA LEU A 80 -6.50 16.56 30.93
C LEU A 80 -5.67 17.42 31.89
N ALA A 81 -4.35 17.52 31.68
CA ALA A 81 -3.45 18.21 32.60
C ALA A 81 -3.83 19.69 32.81
N PRO A 82 -4.14 20.50 31.77
CA PRO A 82 -4.61 21.88 31.99
C PRO A 82 -5.92 21.95 32.78
N ILE A 83 -6.84 20.99 32.55
CA ILE A 83 -8.12 20.92 33.27
C ILE A 83 -7.86 20.64 34.75
N VAL A 84 -7.11 19.57 35.04
CA VAL A 84 -6.79 19.16 36.42
C VAL A 84 -6.01 20.25 37.14
N ALA A 85 -5.02 20.87 36.48
CA ALA A 85 -4.26 21.98 37.04
C ALA A 85 -5.17 23.15 37.39
N ALA A 86 -6.06 23.57 36.50
CA ALA A 86 -7.00 24.65 36.76
C ALA A 86 -7.93 24.36 37.96
N ARG A 87 -8.40 23.10 38.10
CA ARG A 87 -9.23 22.69 39.24
C ARG A 87 -8.45 22.69 40.56
N ILE A 88 -7.21 22.19 40.55
CA ILE A 88 -6.35 22.21 41.74
C ILE A 88 -6.02 23.65 42.14
N THR A 89 -5.65 24.52 41.19
CA THR A 89 -5.36 25.94 41.47
C THR A 89 -6.60 26.66 42.00
N HIS A 90 -7.81 26.35 41.50
CA HIS A 90 -9.05 26.93 42.00
C HIS A 90 -9.26 26.59 43.49
N GLU A 91 -9.05 25.34 43.89
CA GLU A 91 -9.22 24.90 45.27
C GLU A 91 -8.05 25.27 46.19
N PHE A 92 -6.85 25.37 45.62
CA PHE A 92 -5.59 25.69 46.31
C PHE A 92 -4.85 26.82 45.57
N PRO A 93 -5.25 28.09 45.73
CA PRO A 93 -4.74 29.23 44.93
C PRO A 93 -3.23 29.49 45.00
N LYS A 94 -2.52 28.91 45.96
CA LYS A 94 -1.06 29.03 46.11
C LYS A 94 -0.28 27.99 45.30
N ILE A 95 -0.96 27.00 44.72
CA ILE A 95 -0.36 25.95 43.90
C ILE A 95 -0.64 26.29 42.44
N THR A 96 0.41 26.49 41.65
CA THR A 96 0.30 26.75 40.21
C THR A 96 1.14 25.73 39.44
N PHE A 97 0.78 25.50 38.18
CA PHE A 97 1.41 24.50 37.30
C PHE A 97 1.87 25.13 35.97
N GLU A 98 2.11 26.44 35.94
CA GLU A 98 2.41 27.17 34.69
C GLU A 98 3.64 26.63 33.98
N ARG A 99 4.71 26.33 34.73
CA ARG A 99 5.94 25.76 34.20
C ARG A 99 5.72 24.36 33.66
N GLU A 100 5.08 23.50 34.45
CA GLU A 100 4.82 22.10 34.10
C GLU A 100 3.91 22.00 32.85
N LEU A 101 2.90 22.87 32.74
CA LEU A 101 2.04 22.95 31.56
C LEU A 101 2.76 23.51 30.33
N ALA A 102 3.65 24.49 30.51
CA ALA A 102 4.48 25.01 29.43
C ALA A 102 5.44 23.94 28.89
N GLU A 103 6.05 23.13 29.76
CA GLU A 103 6.90 22.01 29.37
C GLU A 103 6.11 20.92 28.63
N LEU A 104 4.87 20.64 29.07
CA LEU A 104 3.98 19.66 28.42
C LEU A 104 3.52 20.09 27.02
N THR A 105 3.47 21.40 26.74
CA THR A 105 2.94 21.95 25.48
C THR A 105 4.02 22.47 24.53
N GLY A 106 5.20 22.84 25.03
CA GLY A 106 6.26 23.51 24.28
C GLY A 106 7.09 22.63 23.35
N SER A 107 6.93 21.29 23.37
CA SER A 107 7.77 20.36 22.60
C SER A 107 7.23 20.02 21.20
N ARG A 108 5.99 20.40 20.89
CA ARG A 108 5.32 19.99 19.65
C ARG A 108 5.71 20.90 18.48
N VAL A 109 6.11 20.28 17.37
CA VAL A 109 6.36 20.98 16.10
C VAL A 109 5.27 20.63 15.11
N GLU A 110 4.59 21.64 14.55
CA GLU A 110 3.68 21.44 13.44
C GLU A 110 4.44 21.52 12.12
N VAL A 111 4.41 20.43 11.36
CA VAL A 111 5.07 20.32 10.05
C VAL A 111 4.05 19.92 9.00
N SER A 112 4.10 20.59 7.85
CA SER A 112 3.30 20.22 6.68
C SER A 112 3.86 18.94 6.06
N VAL A 113 2.98 17.97 5.81
CA VAL A 113 3.31 16.67 5.22
C VAL A 113 2.47 16.46 3.96
N PRO A 114 3.01 15.84 2.89
CA PRO A 114 2.20 15.39 1.76
C PRO A 114 1.01 14.50 2.21
N THR A 115 -0.20 14.85 1.77
CA THR A 115 -1.46 14.20 2.18
C THR A 115 -2.12 13.36 1.08
N ASP A 116 -1.56 13.41 -0.11
CA ASP A 116 -1.99 12.74 -1.33
C ASP A 116 -1.82 11.22 -1.26
N GLU A 117 -0.69 10.76 -0.70
CA GLU A 117 -0.41 9.34 -0.50
C GLU A 117 -0.65 8.90 0.95
N LYS A 118 -1.61 8.00 1.15
CA LYS A 118 -1.93 7.39 2.44
C LYS A 118 -1.96 5.86 2.35
N ARG A 119 -1.65 5.20 3.46
CA ARG A 119 -1.77 3.74 3.60
C ARG A 119 -3.21 3.32 3.90
N THR A 120 -4.10 3.57 2.96
CA THR A 120 -5.51 3.14 3.02
C THR A 120 -5.58 1.61 3.06
N PRO A 121 -6.43 1.00 3.91
CA PRO A 121 -6.64 -0.44 3.93
C PRO A 121 -6.89 -1.01 2.53
N TYR A 122 -6.19 -2.09 2.19
CA TYR A 122 -6.20 -2.66 0.84
C TYR A 122 -6.15 -4.18 0.84
N PHE A 123 -6.46 -4.80 -0.29
CA PHE A 123 -6.41 -6.25 -0.44
C PHE A 123 -4.98 -6.79 -0.51
N CYS A 124 -4.76 -7.94 0.13
CA CYS A 124 -3.52 -8.70 0.00
C CYS A 124 -3.19 -9.03 -1.47
N ALA A 125 -1.90 -9.17 -1.80
CA ALA A 125 -1.49 -9.69 -3.10
C ALA A 125 -2.12 -11.06 -3.38
N GLY A 126 -2.80 -11.20 -4.52
CA GLY A 126 -3.53 -12.41 -4.91
C GLY A 126 -4.79 -12.71 -4.09
N CYS A 127 -5.37 -11.71 -3.42
CA CYS A 127 -6.61 -11.86 -2.66
C CYS A 127 -7.79 -12.26 -3.56
N PRO A 128 -8.65 -13.22 -3.16
CA PRO A 128 -9.86 -13.56 -3.92
C PRO A 128 -10.82 -12.38 -4.08
N HIS A 129 -10.82 -11.45 -3.12
CA HIS A 129 -11.60 -10.21 -3.21
C HIS A 129 -11.23 -9.34 -4.42
N ASN A 130 -10.03 -9.48 -4.99
CA ASN A 130 -9.63 -8.71 -6.19
C ASN A 130 -10.54 -9.00 -7.40
N THR A 131 -11.10 -10.20 -7.46
CA THR A 131 -12.06 -10.61 -8.50
C THR A 131 -13.48 -10.59 -7.95
N SER A 132 -13.72 -11.18 -6.77
CA SER A 132 -15.08 -11.43 -6.28
C SER A 132 -15.89 -10.17 -6.02
N THR A 133 -15.26 -9.03 -5.68
CA THR A 133 -16.00 -7.78 -5.41
C THR A 133 -16.18 -6.90 -6.64
N LYS A 134 -15.64 -7.26 -7.81
CA LYS A 134 -15.95 -6.56 -9.07
C LYS A 134 -17.40 -6.87 -9.47
N VAL A 135 -18.05 -5.92 -10.14
CA VAL A 135 -19.40 -6.06 -10.68
C VAL A 135 -19.44 -5.61 -12.15
N PRO A 136 -20.39 -6.12 -12.95
CA PRO A 136 -20.54 -5.70 -14.35
C PRO A 136 -20.90 -4.22 -14.46
N GLU A 137 -20.54 -3.63 -15.60
CA GLU A 137 -20.94 -2.27 -15.95
C GLU A 137 -22.46 -2.06 -15.78
N GLY A 138 -22.84 -0.91 -15.21
CA GLY A 138 -24.22 -0.57 -14.89
C GLY A 138 -24.77 -1.25 -13.62
N SER A 139 -23.98 -2.03 -12.91
CA SER A 139 -24.39 -2.70 -11.67
C SER A 139 -23.76 -2.06 -10.43
N ASN A 140 -24.43 -2.21 -9.29
CA ASN A 140 -23.92 -1.77 -7.99
C ASN A 140 -23.80 -2.95 -7.03
N ALA A 141 -22.85 -2.86 -6.10
CA ALA A 141 -22.72 -3.78 -4.99
C ALA A 141 -22.90 -3.08 -3.64
N MET A 142 -23.35 -3.84 -2.66
CA MET A 142 -23.29 -3.44 -1.25
C MET A 142 -22.08 -4.11 -0.58
N ALA A 143 -21.43 -3.36 0.31
CA ALA A 143 -20.34 -3.86 1.13
C ALA A 143 -20.87 -4.89 2.14
N GLY A 144 -20.06 -5.90 2.41
CA GLY A 144 -20.24 -6.79 3.55
C GLY A 144 -19.27 -6.42 4.67
N ILE A 145 -19.44 -7.03 5.84
CA ILE A 145 -18.44 -6.97 6.90
C ILE A 145 -17.15 -7.71 6.47
N GLY A 146 -16.03 -7.36 7.10
CA GLY A 146 -14.74 -7.97 6.85
C GLY A 146 -13.95 -7.23 5.77
N CYS A 147 -13.13 -7.96 5.03
CA CYS A 147 -12.37 -7.38 3.92
C CYS A 147 -13.28 -6.76 2.85
N HIS A 148 -14.54 -7.19 2.70
CA HIS A 148 -15.50 -6.61 1.76
C HIS A 148 -15.69 -5.10 1.93
N VAL A 149 -15.58 -4.56 3.15
CA VAL A 149 -15.67 -3.11 3.38
C VAL A 149 -14.58 -2.35 2.62
N MET A 150 -13.41 -2.96 2.39
CA MET A 150 -12.31 -2.29 1.69
C MET A 150 -12.64 -1.98 0.23
N ALA A 151 -13.59 -2.70 -0.37
CA ALA A 151 -14.04 -2.43 -1.73
C ALA A 151 -14.67 -1.04 -1.90
N THR A 152 -15.16 -0.41 -0.80
CA THR A 152 -15.71 0.95 -0.84
C THR A 152 -14.64 2.02 -1.11
N TRP A 153 -13.35 1.71 -0.89
CA TRP A 153 -12.22 2.61 -1.19
C TRP A 153 -11.52 2.27 -2.53
N MET A 154 -12.10 1.38 -3.33
CA MET A 154 -11.44 0.84 -4.54
C MET A 154 -12.11 1.16 -5.87
N ASP A 155 -13.02 2.14 -5.90
CA ASP A 155 -13.85 2.49 -7.08
C ASP A 155 -14.49 1.25 -7.74
N ARG A 156 -15.17 0.43 -6.92
CA ARG A 156 -15.79 -0.83 -7.35
C ARG A 156 -17.32 -0.78 -7.40
N LYS A 157 -17.90 0.42 -7.50
CA LYS A 157 -19.36 0.63 -7.39
C LYS A 157 -19.95 -0.10 -6.17
N THR A 158 -19.19 -0.12 -5.07
CA THR A 158 -19.55 -0.80 -3.83
C THR A 158 -19.82 0.24 -2.76
N GLU A 159 -21.03 0.21 -2.20
CA GLU A 159 -21.51 1.21 -1.25
C GLU A 159 -22.06 0.56 0.03
N SER A 160 -22.55 1.39 0.95
CA SER A 160 -23.19 1.02 2.22
C SER A 160 -22.22 0.59 3.33
N LEU A 161 -22.67 0.81 4.57
CA LEU A 161 -22.12 0.28 5.81
C LEU A 161 -23.29 -0.36 6.55
N VAL A 162 -23.13 -1.60 6.99
CA VAL A 162 -24.19 -2.36 7.67
C VAL A 162 -23.59 -3.17 8.81
N GLN A 163 -24.38 -3.43 9.85
CA GLN A 163 -23.99 -4.34 10.93
C GLN A 163 -23.88 -5.78 10.42
N MET A 164 -23.05 -6.58 11.10
CA MET A 164 -22.90 -8.01 10.82
C MET A 164 -24.25 -8.74 10.91
N GLY A 165 -24.64 -9.44 9.85
CA GLY A 165 -25.93 -10.13 9.74
C GLY A 165 -27.05 -9.28 9.14
N GLY A 166 -26.81 -8.00 8.84
CA GLY A 166 -27.76 -7.13 8.15
C GLY A 166 -27.51 -6.98 6.64
N GLU A 167 -26.45 -7.61 6.12
CA GLU A 167 -26.04 -7.53 4.72
C GLU A 167 -27.20 -7.85 3.77
N GLY A 168 -27.54 -6.91 2.88
CA GLY A 168 -28.57 -7.09 1.86
C GLY A 168 -29.97 -6.64 2.27
N VAL A 169 -30.29 -6.62 3.57
CA VAL A 169 -31.66 -6.30 4.05
C VAL A 169 -32.05 -4.86 3.77
N THR A 170 -31.10 -3.92 3.79
CA THR A 170 -31.38 -2.51 3.47
C THR A 170 -31.91 -2.34 2.04
N TRP A 171 -31.57 -3.26 1.12
CA TRP A 171 -32.07 -3.25 -0.25
C TRP A 171 -33.55 -3.59 -0.36
N VAL A 172 -34.09 -4.43 0.54
CA VAL A 172 -35.53 -4.77 0.56
C VAL A 172 -36.41 -3.53 0.63
N GLY A 173 -35.99 -2.55 1.43
CA GLY A 173 -36.66 -1.25 1.51
C GLY A 173 -36.33 -0.35 0.32
N LYS A 174 -35.04 -0.20 -0.01
CA LYS A 174 -34.58 0.71 -1.08
C LYS A 174 -35.14 0.35 -2.46
N SER A 175 -35.25 -0.94 -2.78
CA SER A 175 -35.68 -1.41 -4.10
C SER A 175 -37.09 -0.94 -4.49
N ARG A 176 -37.92 -0.54 -3.53
CA ARG A 176 -39.27 0.00 -3.76
C ARG A 176 -39.29 1.46 -4.20
N PHE A 177 -38.20 2.19 -3.99
CA PHE A 177 -38.13 3.64 -4.19
C PHE A 177 -37.03 4.06 -5.16
N THR A 178 -36.27 3.11 -5.72
CA THR A 178 -35.19 3.38 -6.67
C THR A 178 -35.53 2.84 -8.06
N GLY A 179 -35.05 3.48 -9.12
CA GLY A 179 -35.08 2.93 -10.49
C GLY A 179 -34.04 1.83 -10.76
N VAL A 180 -33.25 1.45 -9.76
CA VAL A 180 -32.26 0.37 -9.87
C VAL A 180 -32.96 -0.97 -9.67
N HIS A 181 -32.89 -1.84 -10.68
CA HIS A 181 -33.65 -3.10 -10.70
C HIS A 181 -32.98 -4.26 -9.97
N HIS A 182 -31.66 -4.20 -9.72
CA HIS A 182 -30.88 -5.29 -9.12
C HIS A 182 -29.62 -4.74 -8.44
N VAL A 183 -29.17 -5.42 -7.38
CA VAL A 183 -27.87 -5.18 -6.75
C VAL A 183 -27.17 -6.49 -6.38
N PHE A 184 -25.85 -6.44 -6.26
CA PHE A 184 -25.05 -7.50 -5.66
C PHE A 184 -24.81 -7.22 -4.17
N GLN A 185 -24.91 -8.22 -3.30
CA GLN A 185 -24.48 -8.12 -1.90
C GLN A 185 -23.25 -8.99 -1.68
N ASN A 186 -22.13 -8.38 -1.30
CA ASN A 186 -20.96 -9.15 -0.90
C ASN A 186 -21.15 -9.70 0.52
N LEU A 187 -20.86 -10.98 0.74
CA LEU A 187 -21.00 -11.63 2.04
C LEU A 187 -19.85 -12.62 2.25
N GLY A 188 -19.21 -12.59 3.41
CA GLY A 188 -18.21 -13.62 3.79
C GLY A 188 -18.87 -14.86 4.37
N GLU A 189 -18.23 -16.02 4.22
CA GLU A 189 -18.68 -17.29 4.81
C GLU A 189 -18.79 -17.24 6.34
N GLY A 190 -17.88 -16.52 7.01
CA GLY A 190 -17.92 -16.36 8.46
C GLY A 190 -19.16 -15.57 8.91
N THR A 191 -19.47 -14.46 8.23
CA THR A 191 -20.69 -13.71 8.48
C THR A 191 -21.93 -14.51 8.12
N TYR A 192 -21.92 -15.19 6.97
CA TYR A 192 -23.00 -16.07 6.54
C TYR A 192 -23.36 -17.07 7.64
N PHE A 193 -22.35 -17.73 8.23
CA PHE A 193 -22.53 -18.69 9.31
C PHE A 193 -23.06 -18.04 10.60
N HIS A 194 -22.47 -16.91 11.02
CA HIS A 194 -22.85 -16.24 12.26
C HIS A 194 -24.31 -15.76 12.26
N SER A 195 -24.73 -15.00 11.25
CA SER A 195 -26.09 -14.45 11.18
C SER A 195 -26.53 -14.01 9.77
N GLY A 196 -25.62 -13.98 8.79
CA GLY A 196 -25.88 -13.48 7.44
C GLY A 196 -26.89 -14.31 6.64
N TYR A 197 -27.04 -15.61 6.92
CA TYR A 197 -28.07 -16.43 6.27
C TYR A 197 -29.50 -15.94 6.59
N LEU A 198 -29.73 -15.36 7.78
CA LEU A 198 -31.02 -14.77 8.15
C LEU A 198 -31.36 -13.55 7.29
N ALA A 199 -30.34 -12.78 6.89
CA ALA A 199 -30.48 -11.65 5.98
C ALA A 199 -30.96 -12.10 4.58
N ILE A 200 -30.37 -13.20 4.09
CA ILE A 200 -30.77 -13.83 2.82
C ILE A 200 -32.21 -14.31 2.91
N ARG A 201 -32.56 -15.04 3.97
CA ARG A 201 -33.93 -15.51 4.21
C ARG A 201 -34.94 -14.36 4.25
N GLN A 202 -34.60 -13.24 4.89
CA GLN A 202 -35.46 -12.06 4.91
C GLN A 202 -35.66 -11.47 3.49
N ALA A 203 -34.62 -11.45 2.66
CA ALA A 203 -34.74 -11.00 1.28
C ALA A 203 -35.62 -11.95 0.43
N VAL A 204 -35.52 -13.26 0.66
CA VAL A 204 -36.42 -14.25 0.01
C VAL A 204 -37.86 -14.02 0.46
N ALA A 205 -38.10 -13.90 1.76
CA ALA A 205 -39.43 -13.70 2.33
C ALA A 205 -40.11 -12.42 1.82
N ALA A 206 -39.33 -11.37 1.52
CA ALA A 206 -39.86 -10.14 0.95
C ALA A 206 -40.46 -10.33 -0.45
N GLY A 207 -40.00 -11.32 -1.23
CA GLY A 207 -40.54 -11.72 -2.54
C GLY A 207 -40.38 -10.71 -3.68
N THR A 208 -40.19 -9.42 -3.39
CA THR A 208 -40.13 -8.31 -4.37
C THR A 208 -38.71 -7.82 -4.65
N THR A 209 -37.69 -8.51 -4.14
CA THR A 209 -36.32 -8.01 -4.12
C THR A 209 -35.43 -8.81 -5.07
N ASN A 210 -34.99 -8.16 -6.15
CA ASN A 210 -33.99 -8.70 -7.06
C ASN A 210 -32.60 -8.40 -6.49
N ILE A 211 -31.91 -9.44 -6.04
CA ILE A 211 -30.60 -9.33 -5.38
C ILE A 211 -29.79 -10.60 -5.58
N THR A 212 -28.51 -10.45 -5.88
CA THR A 212 -27.56 -11.58 -5.90
C THR A 212 -26.63 -11.50 -4.70
N TYR A 213 -26.68 -12.51 -3.82
CA TYR A 213 -25.70 -12.65 -2.74
C TYR A 213 -24.44 -13.34 -3.26
N LYS A 214 -23.30 -12.65 -3.17
CA LYS A 214 -21.97 -13.17 -3.48
C LYS A 214 -21.31 -13.63 -2.19
N ILE A 215 -21.45 -14.93 -1.90
CA ILE A 215 -20.89 -15.57 -0.71
C ILE A 215 -19.45 -15.98 -1.02
N LEU A 216 -18.48 -15.25 -0.49
CA LEU A 216 -17.07 -15.60 -0.60
C LEU A 216 -16.71 -16.66 0.46
N PHE A 217 -16.41 -17.87 0.01
CA PHE A 217 -15.82 -18.95 0.81
C PHE A 217 -14.31 -18.93 0.64
N ASN A 218 -13.59 -18.52 1.68
CA ASN A 218 -12.13 -18.37 1.66
C ASN A 218 -11.41 -19.23 2.72
N ASP A 219 -12.14 -20.11 3.41
CA ASP A 219 -11.63 -21.10 4.36
C ASP A 219 -10.92 -20.48 5.58
N ALA A 220 -11.24 -19.21 5.89
CA ALA A 220 -10.73 -18.51 7.07
C ALA A 220 -11.61 -17.30 7.42
N VAL A 221 -11.69 -16.97 8.71
CA VAL A 221 -12.16 -15.65 9.14
C VAL A 221 -11.03 -14.66 8.89
N ALA A 222 -11.02 -14.11 7.67
CA ALA A 222 -9.84 -13.48 7.09
C ALA A 222 -9.23 -12.38 7.95
N MET A 223 -10.00 -11.58 8.70
CA MET A 223 -9.47 -10.47 9.50
C MET A 223 -9.02 -10.85 10.93
N THR A 224 -9.37 -12.03 11.46
CA THR A 224 -9.06 -12.42 12.85
C THR A 224 -7.72 -13.13 13.01
N GLY A 225 -6.82 -12.92 12.05
CA GLY A 225 -5.57 -13.66 12.00
C GLY A 225 -5.73 -15.11 11.54
N GLY A 226 -6.76 -15.42 10.74
CA GLY A 226 -6.93 -16.72 10.08
C GLY A 226 -7.54 -17.80 10.98
N GLN A 227 -8.41 -17.42 11.91
CA GLN A 227 -9.18 -18.38 12.68
C GLN A 227 -10.10 -19.16 11.72
N PRO A 228 -10.36 -20.46 11.98
CA PRO A 228 -11.41 -21.17 11.27
C PRO A 228 -12.77 -20.51 11.56
N VAL A 229 -13.75 -20.75 10.69
CA VAL A 229 -15.15 -20.44 11.00
C VAL A 229 -15.58 -21.30 12.19
N ASP A 230 -16.40 -20.75 13.10
CA ASP A 230 -16.98 -21.54 14.18
C ASP A 230 -17.86 -22.64 13.57
N GLY A 231 -17.52 -23.92 13.81
CA GLY A 231 -18.26 -25.07 13.27
C GLY A 231 -17.82 -25.54 11.88
N THR A 232 -18.62 -26.43 11.26
CA THR A 232 -18.33 -27.06 9.97
C THR A 232 -19.22 -26.49 8.87
N ILE A 233 -18.65 -25.70 7.97
CA ILE A 233 -19.34 -25.17 6.78
C ILE A 233 -18.56 -25.54 5.53
N THR A 234 -19.26 -25.94 4.47
CA THR A 234 -18.68 -26.30 3.18
C THR A 234 -19.47 -25.66 2.04
N VAL A 235 -18.85 -25.51 0.88
CA VAL A 235 -19.49 -24.97 -0.32
C VAL A 235 -20.76 -25.78 -0.72
N PRO A 236 -20.75 -27.13 -0.72
CA PRO A 236 -21.97 -27.93 -0.91
C PRO A 236 -23.05 -27.68 0.15
N ALA A 237 -22.66 -27.52 1.42
CA ALA A 237 -23.60 -27.26 2.51
C ALA A 237 -24.28 -25.89 2.35
N ILE A 238 -23.52 -24.85 2.01
CA ILE A 238 -24.07 -23.51 1.68
C ILE A 238 -25.05 -23.62 0.53
N ALA A 239 -24.66 -24.28 -0.58
CA ALA A 239 -25.54 -24.44 -1.74
C ALA A 239 -26.85 -25.15 -1.38
N SER A 240 -26.76 -26.23 -0.59
CA SER A 240 -27.93 -27.01 -0.15
C SER A 240 -28.85 -26.20 0.77
N GLN A 241 -28.29 -25.43 1.71
CA GLN A 241 -29.07 -24.54 2.57
C GLN A 241 -29.76 -23.44 1.76
N MET A 242 -29.07 -22.80 0.83
CA MET A 242 -29.65 -21.77 -0.04
C MET A 242 -30.77 -22.33 -0.91
N ARG A 243 -30.63 -23.56 -1.42
CA ARG A 243 -31.70 -24.25 -2.12
C ARG A 243 -32.92 -24.47 -1.22
N ALA A 244 -32.70 -24.89 0.03
CA ALA A 244 -33.77 -25.12 1.01
C ALA A 244 -34.50 -23.83 1.41
N GLU A 245 -33.82 -22.68 1.41
CA GLU A 245 -34.45 -21.35 1.57
C GLU A 245 -35.29 -20.92 0.36
N GLY A 246 -35.32 -21.70 -0.73
CA GLY A 246 -36.15 -21.46 -1.92
C GLY A 246 -35.42 -20.82 -3.10
N ILE A 247 -34.10 -20.61 -3.01
CA ILE A 247 -33.30 -19.96 -4.05
C ILE A 247 -33.09 -20.92 -5.23
N GLN A 248 -33.52 -20.51 -6.42
CA GLN A 248 -33.49 -21.37 -7.60
C GLN A 248 -32.17 -21.30 -8.38
N ARG A 249 -31.58 -20.11 -8.49
CA ARG A 249 -30.33 -19.88 -9.22
C ARG A 249 -29.15 -19.84 -8.26
N ILE A 250 -28.31 -20.87 -8.32
CA ILE A 250 -27.08 -21.01 -7.53
C ILE A 250 -25.91 -21.27 -8.48
N ALA A 251 -24.84 -20.47 -8.38
CA ALA A 251 -23.59 -20.72 -9.09
C ALA A 251 -22.42 -20.88 -8.12
N VAL A 252 -21.52 -21.82 -8.40
CA VAL A 252 -20.23 -21.97 -7.73
C VAL A 252 -19.14 -21.46 -8.68
N VAL A 253 -18.31 -20.55 -8.19
CA VAL A 253 -17.19 -19.96 -8.92
C VAL A 253 -15.90 -20.32 -8.20
N SER A 254 -14.87 -20.79 -8.91
CA SER A 254 -13.55 -21.07 -8.32
C SER A 254 -12.40 -20.76 -9.27
N ASP A 255 -11.18 -20.63 -8.74
CA ASP A 255 -9.93 -20.67 -9.52
C ASP A 255 -9.57 -22.09 -9.98
N GLU A 256 -10.21 -23.12 -9.41
CA GLU A 256 -9.99 -24.53 -9.71
C GLU A 256 -11.34 -25.30 -9.74
N PRO A 257 -12.30 -24.95 -10.62
CA PRO A 257 -13.64 -25.54 -10.62
C PRO A 257 -13.65 -27.06 -10.81
N GLU A 258 -12.62 -27.62 -11.46
CA GLU A 258 -12.42 -29.05 -11.67
C GLU A 258 -12.22 -29.86 -10.38
N LYS A 259 -11.97 -29.21 -9.24
CA LYS A 259 -11.91 -29.90 -7.93
C LYS A 259 -13.27 -30.46 -7.52
N TYR A 260 -14.37 -29.90 -8.04
CA TYR A 260 -15.73 -30.39 -7.85
C TYR A 260 -16.08 -31.48 -8.88
N ARG A 261 -15.41 -32.63 -8.77
CA ARG A 261 -15.60 -33.77 -9.68
C ARG A 261 -16.96 -34.41 -9.53
N ASP A 262 -17.36 -34.67 -8.27
CA ASP A 262 -18.68 -35.18 -7.96
C ASP A 262 -19.67 -34.01 -7.82
N LYS A 263 -20.49 -33.82 -8.84
CA LYS A 263 -21.53 -32.78 -8.84
C LYS A 263 -22.80 -33.22 -8.10
N SER A 264 -22.94 -34.49 -7.74
CA SER A 264 -24.14 -35.02 -7.08
C SER A 264 -24.29 -34.57 -5.62
N ILE A 265 -23.18 -34.17 -4.98
CA ILE A 265 -23.19 -33.58 -3.63
C ILE A 265 -23.79 -32.17 -3.57
N PHE A 266 -24.09 -31.57 -4.72
CA PHE A 266 -24.73 -30.26 -4.84
C PHE A 266 -26.21 -30.40 -5.19
N PRO A 267 -27.06 -29.43 -4.79
CA PRO A 267 -28.45 -29.44 -5.18
C PRO A 267 -28.60 -29.35 -6.71
N PRO A 268 -29.61 -29.99 -7.31
CA PRO A 268 -29.87 -29.91 -8.75
C PRO A 268 -29.95 -28.47 -9.25
N GLY A 269 -29.44 -28.22 -10.46
CA GLY A 269 -29.42 -26.90 -11.08
C GLY A 269 -28.29 -25.97 -10.64
N THR A 270 -27.37 -26.42 -9.78
CA THR A 270 -26.13 -25.67 -9.48
C THR A 270 -25.17 -25.70 -10.67
N SER A 271 -24.72 -24.52 -11.11
CA SER A 271 -23.73 -24.37 -12.19
C SER A 271 -22.32 -24.12 -11.65
N PHE A 272 -21.29 -24.54 -12.37
CA PHE A 272 -19.88 -24.40 -11.97
C PHE A 272 -19.12 -23.59 -13.02
N HIS A 273 -18.38 -22.57 -12.58
CA HIS A 273 -17.70 -21.62 -13.46
C HIS A 273 -16.28 -21.36 -12.97
N HIS A 274 -15.36 -21.11 -13.89
CA HIS A 274 -14.07 -20.55 -13.53
C HIS A 274 -14.23 -19.05 -13.22
N ARG A 275 -13.41 -18.51 -12.31
CA ARG A 275 -13.45 -17.08 -11.95
C ARG A 275 -13.18 -16.11 -13.09
N ASP A 276 -12.68 -16.59 -14.23
CA ASP A 276 -12.48 -15.77 -15.41
C ASP A 276 -13.84 -15.38 -16.02
N GLU A 277 -14.83 -16.28 -15.98
CA GLU A 277 -16.18 -16.11 -16.53
C GLU A 277 -17.09 -15.21 -15.66
N MET A 278 -16.52 -14.56 -14.64
CA MET A 278 -17.25 -13.86 -13.58
C MET A 278 -18.05 -12.65 -14.08
N ASP A 279 -17.58 -11.94 -15.11
CA ASP A 279 -18.35 -10.83 -15.69
C ASP A 279 -19.60 -11.35 -16.41
N THR A 280 -19.43 -12.35 -17.27
CA THR A 280 -20.52 -13.02 -18.01
C THR A 280 -21.57 -13.60 -17.06
N LEU A 281 -21.13 -14.35 -16.04
CA LEU A 281 -22.01 -14.95 -15.05
C LEU A 281 -22.79 -13.89 -14.26
N GLN A 282 -22.13 -12.80 -13.84
CA GLN A 282 -22.81 -11.74 -13.10
C GLN A 282 -23.84 -11.00 -13.97
N ARG A 283 -23.57 -10.81 -15.27
CA ARG A 283 -24.58 -10.25 -16.20
C ARG A 283 -25.81 -11.13 -16.29
N GLU A 284 -25.64 -12.45 -16.39
CA GLU A 284 -26.75 -13.40 -16.33
C GLU A 284 -27.51 -13.29 -14.99
N MET A 285 -26.79 -13.25 -13.87
CA MET A 285 -27.40 -13.19 -12.53
C MET A 285 -28.18 -11.91 -12.25
N ARG A 286 -27.79 -10.78 -12.85
CA ARG A 286 -28.49 -9.50 -12.72
C ARG A 286 -29.91 -9.55 -13.30
N GLU A 287 -30.13 -10.37 -14.32
CA GLU A 287 -31.43 -10.52 -14.98
C GLU A 287 -32.36 -11.52 -14.24
N VAL A 288 -31.88 -12.19 -13.19
CA VAL A 288 -32.67 -13.14 -12.40
C VAL A 288 -33.65 -12.38 -11.51
N SER A 289 -34.94 -12.71 -11.63
CA SER A 289 -35.98 -12.21 -10.73
C SER A 289 -35.90 -12.89 -9.36
N GLY A 290 -36.02 -12.09 -8.29
CA GLY A 290 -35.89 -12.54 -6.91
C GLY A 290 -34.45 -12.70 -6.44
N VAL A 291 -34.24 -13.58 -5.46
CA VAL A 291 -32.93 -13.80 -4.84
C VAL A 291 -32.15 -14.86 -5.60
N SER A 292 -30.88 -14.57 -5.92
CA SER A 292 -29.92 -15.53 -6.46
C SER A 292 -28.64 -15.58 -5.63
N VAL A 293 -27.88 -16.68 -5.73
CA VAL A 293 -26.64 -16.87 -4.96
C VAL A 293 -25.48 -17.25 -5.87
N LEU A 294 -24.35 -16.58 -5.66
CA LEU A 294 -23.05 -16.91 -6.20
C LEU A 294 -22.11 -17.26 -5.04
N ILE A 295 -21.66 -18.51 -4.98
CA ILE A 295 -20.66 -18.97 -4.01
C ILE A 295 -19.30 -18.88 -4.68
N TYR A 296 -18.47 -17.93 -4.26
CA TYR A 296 -17.12 -17.75 -4.75
C TYR A 296 -16.15 -18.50 -3.83
N ASP A 297 -15.59 -19.59 -4.30
CA ASP A 297 -14.70 -20.46 -3.53
C ASP A 297 -13.24 -20.29 -3.96
N GLN A 298 -12.48 -19.61 -3.12
CA GLN A 298 -11.04 -19.44 -3.27
C GLN A 298 -10.40 -19.08 -1.93
N VAL A 299 -9.43 -19.89 -1.48
CA VAL A 299 -8.77 -19.74 -0.17
C VAL A 299 -8.13 -18.35 0.00
N CYS A 300 -8.24 -17.81 1.21
CA CYS A 300 -7.66 -16.53 1.62
C CYS A 300 -6.16 -16.44 1.27
N ALA A 301 -5.75 -15.34 0.63
CA ALA A 301 -4.37 -15.14 0.19
C ALA A 301 -3.36 -15.16 1.35
N ALA A 302 -3.70 -14.52 2.49
CA ALA A 302 -2.82 -14.50 3.66
C ALA A 302 -2.62 -15.91 4.22
N GLU A 303 -3.68 -16.71 4.21
CA GLU A 303 -3.67 -18.09 4.72
C GLU A 303 -2.96 -19.04 3.75
N LYS A 304 -3.20 -18.94 2.42
CA LYS A 304 -2.41 -19.65 1.39
C LYS A 304 -0.90 -19.46 1.64
N ARG A 305 -0.45 -18.23 1.92
CA ARG A 305 0.97 -17.95 2.21
C ARG A 305 1.46 -18.62 3.50
N ARG A 306 0.67 -18.58 4.58
CA ARG A 306 1.03 -19.19 5.86
C ARG A 306 1.15 -20.70 5.76
N ARG A 307 0.19 -21.35 5.10
CA ARG A 307 0.20 -22.80 4.89
C ARG A 307 1.35 -23.23 3.98
N ARG A 308 1.67 -22.47 2.93
CA ARG A 308 2.88 -22.70 2.10
C ARG A 308 4.16 -22.65 2.93
N LYS A 309 4.31 -21.66 3.83
CA LYS A 309 5.46 -21.59 4.75
C LYS A 309 5.55 -22.79 5.70
N ARG A 310 4.41 -23.37 6.09
CA ARG A 310 4.32 -24.57 6.94
C ARG A 310 4.41 -25.89 6.15
N GLY A 311 4.48 -25.83 4.82
CA GLY A 311 4.47 -27.03 3.96
C GLY A 311 3.10 -27.71 3.85
N THR A 312 2.01 -27.09 4.31
CA THR A 312 0.66 -27.68 4.33
C THR A 312 -0.24 -27.21 3.18
N TYR A 313 0.31 -26.51 2.18
CA TYR A 313 -0.41 -26.08 0.99
C TYR A 313 0.52 -26.06 -0.23
N PRO A 314 0.03 -26.40 -1.44
CA PRO A 314 0.87 -26.42 -2.64
C PRO A 314 1.57 -25.09 -2.89
N ASP A 315 2.88 -25.16 -3.17
CA ASP A 315 3.67 -24.01 -3.62
C ASP A 315 4.07 -24.19 -5.08
N PRO A 316 3.33 -23.58 -6.04
CA PRO A 316 3.64 -23.77 -7.46
C PRO A 316 5.03 -23.25 -7.78
N ALA A 317 5.84 -24.05 -8.48
CA ALA A 317 7.15 -23.66 -9.01
C ALA A 317 7.03 -22.74 -10.24
N ARG A 318 6.16 -21.73 -10.16
CA ARG A 318 5.87 -20.77 -11.22
C ARG A 318 5.94 -19.35 -10.66
N ARG A 319 6.75 -18.50 -11.29
CA ARG A 319 6.96 -17.10 -10.90
C ARG A 319 6.75 -16.17 -12.09
N MET A 320 6.30 -14.95 -11.78
CA MET A 320 6.14 -13.89 -12.78
C MET A 320 7.29 -12.92 -12.68
N PHE A 321 7.87 -12.60 -13.82
CA PHE A 321 8.94 -11.64 -13.98
C PHE A 321 8.50 -10.57 -15.00
N ILE A 322 8.92 -9.33 -14.80
CA ILE A 322 8.69 -8.23 -15.73
C ILE A 322 10.04 -7.83 -16.30
N ASN A 323 10.20 -7.90 -17.62
CA ASN A 323 11.32 -7.25 -18.29
C ASN A 323 11.08 -5.72 -18.25
N ASP A 324 11.77 -5.02 -17.35
CA ASP A 324 11.63 -3.57 -17.15
C ASP A 324 11.94 -2.76 -18.40
N ALA A 325 12.88 -3.23 -19.24
CA ALA A 325 13.23 -2.58 -20.49
C ALA A 325 12.07 -2.62 -21.49
N VAL A 326 11.24 -3.68 -21.46
CA VAL A 326 10.01 -3.78 -22.26
C VAL A 326 8.85 -3.07 -21.57
N CYS A 327 8.78 -3.02 -20.25
CA CYS A 327 7.69 -2.37 -19.52
C CYS A 327 7.49 -0.90 -19.94
N GLU A 328 6.25 -0.51 -20.24
CA GLU A 328 5.86 0.88 -20.51
C GLU A 328 5.26 1.59 -19.28
N ALA A 329 5.23 0.92 -18.12
CA ALA A 329 4.61 1.43 -16.89
C ALA A 329 3.15 1.92 -17.07
N CYS A 330 2.39 1.27 -17.96
CA CYS A 330 1.05 1.71 -18.33
C CYS A 330 0.00 1.51 -17.25
N GLY A 331 0.24 0.64 -16.26
CA GLY A 331 -0.68 0.38 -15.16
C GLY A 331 -1.65 -0.77 -15.36
N ASP A 332 -1.85 -1.27 -16.58
CA ASP A 332 -2.91 -2.25 -16.86
C ASP A 332 -2.74 -3.55 -16.06
N CYS A 333 -1.52 -3.98 -15.73
CA CYS A 333 -1.31 -5.12 -14.83
C CYS A 333 -1.87 -4.89 -13.41
N SER A 334 -1.86 -3.66 -12.90
CA SER A 334 -2.52 -3.30 -11.63
C SER A 334 -4.04 -3.19 -11.79
N VAL A 335 -4.53 -2.66 -12.90
CA VAL A 335 -5.99 -2.62 -13.19
C VAL A 335 -6.59 -4.03 -13.21
N GLN A 336 -5.89 -4.97 -13.85
CA GLN A 336 -6.37 -6.35 -13.92
C GLN A 336 -6.26 -7.10 -12.57
N SER A 337 -5.15 -6.92 -11.84
CA SER A 337 -4.85 -7.76 -10.66
C SER A 337 -5.13 -7.13 -9.30
N ASN A 338 -5.20 -5.80 -9.23
CA ASN A 338 -5.32 -5.02 -7.99
C ASN A 338 -4.27 -5.43 -6.94
N CYS A 339 -3.03 -5.67 -7.38
CA CYS A 339 -2.01 -6.38 -6.62
C CYS A 339 -0.91 -5.45 -6.07
N LEU A 340 -0.70 -5.49 -4.76
CA LEU A 340 0.37 -4.75 -4.06
C LEU A 340 1.79 -5.34 -4.25
N SER A 341 1.93 -6.52 -4.87
CA SER A 341 3.25 -7.08 -5.20
C SER A 341 3.81 -6.57 -6.53
N ILE A 342 3.13 -5.64 -7.20
CA ILE A 342 3.65 -4.92 -8.36
C ILE A 342 4.29 -3.65 -7.83
N TYR A 343 5.62 -3.61 -7.82
CA TYR A 343 6.40 -2.51 -7.26
C TYR A 343 6.81 -1.53 -8.36
N PRO A 344 6.94 -0.24 -8.02
CA PRO A 344 7.68 0.68 -8.86
C PRO A 344 9.14 0.25 -8.97
N LEU A 345 9.76 0.60 -10.09
CA LEU A 345 11.19 0.41 -10.33
C LEU A 345 11.69 1.60 -11.13
N ASP A 346 12.47 2.48 -10.52
CA ASP A 346 13.10 3.57 -11.26
C ASP A 346 14.27 3.04 -12.09
N THR A 347 14.34 3.54 -13.33
CA THR A 347 15.35 3.16 -14.33
C THR A 347 15.80 4.39 -15.10
N GLU A 348 16.91 4.28 -15.83
CA GLU A 348 17.36 5.37 -16.73
C GLU A 348 16.30 5.78 -17.77
N LEU A 349 15.34 4.91 -18.09
CA LEU A 349 14.25 5.14 -19.04
C LEU A 349 12.94 5.57 -18.36
N GLY A 350 13.04 6.09 -17.13
CA GLY A 350 11.93 6.48 -16.28
C GLY A 350 11.37 5.32 -15.47
N ARG A 351 10.31 5.60 -14.71
CA ARG A 351 9.68 4.65 -13.80
C ARG A 351 9.05 3.46 -14.53
N LYS A 352 9.39 2.25 -14.12
CA LYS A 352 8.93 0.93 -14.59
C LYS A 352 8.24 0.18 -13.46
N ARG A 353 7.95 -1.10 -13.71
CA ARG A 353 7.29 -1.99 -12.74
C ARG A 353 8.07 -3.29 -12.61
N LYS A 354 8.17 -3.80 -11.39
CA LYS A 354 8.73 -5.12 -11.07
C LYS A 354 7.74 -5.93 -10.24
N ILE A 355 7.90 -7.25 -10.22
CA ILE A 355 7.18 -8.12 -9.29
C ILE A 355 8.09 -8.37 -8.10
N ASP A 356 7.66 -7.98 -6.90
CA ASP A 356 8.36 -8.37 -5.68
C ASP A 356 8.17 -9.88 -5.44
N GLN A 357 9.26 -10.63 -5.58
CA GLN A 357 9.25 -12.09 -5.51
C GLN A 357 9.00 -12.62 -4.10
N SER A 358 9.17 -11.78 -3.08
CA SER A 358 9.04 -12.13 -1.65
C SER A 358 7.60 -11.99 -1.13
N SER A 359 6.84 -11.01 -1.65
CA SER A 359 5.42 -10.79 -1.30
C SER A 359 4.44 -11.44 -2.27
N CYS A 360 4.85 -11.76 -3.50
CA CYS A 360 3.98 -12.34 -4.51
C CYS A 360 3.33 -13.65 -4.03
N ASN A 361 2.00 -13.70 -4.07
CA ASN A 361 1.23 -14.86 -3.61
C ASN A 361 0.82 -15.84 -4.73
N LYS A 362 1.42 -15.70 -5.93
CA LYS A 362 1.26 -16.66 -7.04
C LYS A 362 -0.17 -16.80 -7.56
N ASP A 363 -0.91 -15.69 -7.66
CA ASP A 363 -2.28 -15.63 -8.23
C ASP A 363 -2.29 -15.40 -9.77
N TYR A 364 -1.20 -14.84 -10.29
CA TYR A 364 -0.93 -14.65 -11.74
C TYR A 364 -1.90 -13.75 -12.53
N SER A 365 -2.95 -13.19 -11.91
CA SER A 365 -3.90 -12.28 -12.59
C SER A 365 -3.25 -11.05 -13.22
N CYS A 366 -2.04 -10.64 -12.78
CA CYS A 366 -1.29 -9.54 -13.38
C CYS A 366 -0.92 -9.79 -14.85
N VAL A 367 -0.81 -11.05 -15.27
CA VAL A 367 -0.51 -11.45 -16.65
C VAL A 367 -1.65 -11.12 -17.61
N LYS A 368 -2.89 -10.98 -17.10
CA LYS A 368 -4.05 -10.53 -17.88
C LYS A 368 -3.86 -9.11 -18.43
N GLY A 369 -2.96 -8.32 -17.84
CA GLY A 369 -2.60 -7.02 -18.39
C GLY A 369 -2.05 -7.14 -19.81
N PHE A 370 -2.50 -6.25 -20.71
CA PHE A 370 -2.09 -6.20 -22.11
C PHE A 370 -0.68 -5.63 -22.25
N CYS A 371 0.30 -6.48 -21.91
CA CYS A 371 1.71 -6.11 -21.85
C CYS A 371 2.61 -7.31 -22.21
N PRO A 372 3.53 -7.16 -23.19
CA PRO A 372 4.46 -8.21 -23.60
C PRO A 372 5.67 -8.34 -22.66
N SER A 373 5.78 -7.51 -21.62
CA SER A 373 6.92 -7.55 -20.68
C SER A 373 6.87 -8.71 -19.67
N PHE A 374 5.72 -9.37 -19.54
CA PHE A 374 5.55 -10.47 -18.59
C PHE A 374 6.17 -11.76 -19.12
N VAL A 375 7.01 -12.35 -18.28
CA VAL A 375 7.63 -13.65 -18.49
C VAL A 375 7.28 -14.56 -17.32
N THR A 376 6.84 -15.77 -17.64
CA THR A 376 6.67 -16.84 -16.67
C THR A 376 7.95 -17.65 -16.60
N VAL A 377 8.46 -17.81 -15.38
CA VAL A 377 9.58 -18.68 -15.03
C VAL A 377 9.01 -19.91 -14.33
N GLU A 378 9.17 -21.09 -14.91
CA GLU A 378 8.73 -22.37 -14.33
C GLU A 378 9.94 -23.22 -13.94
N GLY A 379 9.93 -23.77 -12.73
CA GLY A 379 11.04 -24.55 -12.15
C GLY A 379 12.08 -23.72 -11.41
N GLY A 380 12.22 -22.43 -11.74
CA GLY A 380 13.27 -21.57 -11.19
C GLY A 380 13.08 -21.24 -9.69
N GLU A 381 14.15 -21.44 -8.93
CA GLU A 381 14.25 -20.96 -7.55
C GLU A 381 14.78 -19.53 -7.54
N LEU A 382 14.47 -18.76 -6.49
CA LEU A 382 15.14 -17.47 -6.32
C LEU A 382 16.63 -17.72 -6.10
N ASN A 383 17.44 -16.98 -6.85
CA ASN A 383 18.87 -17.06 -6.69
C ASN A 383 19.24 -16.62 -5.28
N LYS A 384 20.22 -17.30 -4.69
CA LYS A 384 20.86 -16.74 -3.49
C LYS A 384 21.66 -15.54 -3.97
N PRO A 385 21.60 -14.39 -3.28
CA PRO A 385 22.29 -13.22 -3.76
C PRO A 385 23.79 -13.47 -3.95
N GLN A 386 24.41 -12.68 -4.82
CA GLN A 386 25.87 -12.67 -4.99
C GLN A 386 26.61 -12.05 -3.78
N ALA A 387 25.88 -11.56 -2.79
CA ALA A 387 26.46 -11.00 -1.58
C ALA A 387 27.47 -11.96 -0.95
N THR A 388 28.56 -11.39 -0.48
CA THR A 388 29.59 -12.11 0.25
C THR A 388 28.93 -12.75 1.47
N ALA A 389 28.97 -14.09 1.55
CA ALA A 389 28.52 -14.77 2.75
C ALA A 389 29.29 -14.21 3.95
N PRO A 390 28.65 -14.04 5.12
CA PRO A 390 29.36 -13.63 6.33
C PRO A 390 30.54 -14.57 6.53
N GLY A 391 31.75 -14.02 6.47
CA GLY A 391 33.00 -14.73 6.65
C GLY A 391 33.82 -14.07 7.76
N GLN A 392 35.10 -14.42 7.86
CA GLN A 392 35.95 -13.95 8.96
C GLN A 392 35.97 -12.41 9.09
N ASP A 393 36.03 -11.65 7.99
CA ASP A 393 36.01 -10.18 8.04
C ASP A 393 34.69 -9.61 8.58
N PHE A 394 33.55 -10.26 8.33
CA PHE A 394 32.28 -9.87 8.95
C PHE A 394 32.32 -10.12 10.47
N ASP A 395 32.80 -11.28 10.89
CA ASP A 395 32.90 -11.66 12.30
C ASP A 395 33.89 -10.76 13.06
N ASP A 396 35.04 -10.44 12.45
CA ASP A 396 36.06 -9.55 13.00
C ASP A 396 35.50 -8.13 13.18
N ARG A 397 34.77 -7.60 12.19
CA ARG A 397 34.11 -6.29 12.29
C ARG A 397 33.03 -6.29 13.37
N MET A 398 32.21 -7.34 13.43
CA MET A 398 31.20 -7.51 14.47
C MET A 398 31.82 -7.55 15.87
N ALA A 399 32.94 -8.26 16.03
CA ALA A 399 33.68 -8.32 17.30
C ALA A 399 34.32 -6.97 17.67
N ALA A 400 34.68 -6.15 16.68
CA ALA A 400 35.23 -4.82 16.88
C ALA A 400 34.17 -3.72 17.14
N LEU A 401 32.87 -4.02 17.00
CA LEU A 401 31.82 -3.04 17.24
C LEU A 401 31.77 -2.62 18.71
N PRO A 402 31.74 -1.32 19.02
CA PRO A 402 31.55 -0.86 20.39
C PRO A 402 30.16 -1.24 20.89
N ALA A 403 30.04 -1.54 22.19
CA ALA A 403 28.72 -1.66 22.82
C ALA A 403 28.05 -0.28 22.85
N PRO A 404 26.76 -0.17 22.47
CA PRO A 404 26.06 1.11 22.50
C PRO A 404 25.76 1.54 23.93
N ILE A 405 25.69 2.86 24.15
CA ILE A 405 25.14 3.42 25.38
C ILE A 405 23.62 3.31 25.30
N LEU A 406 23.02 2.47 26.15
CA LEU A 406 21.58 2.32 26.21
C LEU A 406 20.95 3.51 26.95
N PRO A 407 19.75 3.95 26.57
CA PRO A 407 19.03 5.01 27.29
C PRO A 407 18.77 4.64 28.75
N SER A 408 18.84 5.63 29.64
CA SER A 408 18.41 5.49 31.03
C SER A 408 16.90 5.27 31.11
N LEU A 409 16.46 4.51 32.11
CA LEU A 409 15.05 4.27 32.45
C LEU A 409 14.67 4.94 33.78
N GLU A 410 15.37 6.00 34.17
CA GLU A 410 14.94 6.89 35.26
C GLU A 410 13.58 7.54 34.96
N GLU A 411 13.31 7.80 33.67
CA GLU A 411 12.00 8.11 33.15
C GLU A 411 11.52 6.97 32.22
N THR A 412 10.21 6.90 31.98
CA THR A 412 9.68 6.01 30.95
C THR A 412 10.22 6.37 29.57
N TYR A 413 10.71 5.37 28.85
CA TYR A 413 11.18 5.50 27.47
C TYR A 413 10.07 5.17 26.48
N ASP A 414 9.74 6.12 25.61
CA ASP A 414 8.65 6.04 24.63
C ASP A 414 9.21 5.80 23.22
N LEU A 415 8.98 4.61 22.68
CA LEU A 415 9.46 4.18 21.36
C LEU A 415 8.29 3.91 20.41
N LEU A 416 8.27 4.60 19.27
CA LEU A 416 7.29 4.34 18.21
C LEU A 416 7.88 3.41 17.15
N VAL A 417 7.15 2.38 16.73
CA VAL A 417 7.47 1.60 15.54
C VAL A 417 6.37 1.80 14.51
N ALA A 418 6.70 2.37 13.35
CA ALA A 418 5.75 2.75 12.31
C ALA A 418 6.04 2.00 11.01
N GLY A 419 5.06 1.29 10.45
CA GLY A 419 5.28 0.55 9.21
C GLY A 419 4.04 -0.04 8.57
N VAL A 420 4.24 -0.83 7.52
CA VAL A 420 3.15 -1.47 6.78
C VAL A 420 2.70 -2.78 7.45
N GLY A 421 1.39 -3.01 7.52
CA GLY A 421 0.81 -4.25 8.02
C GLY A 421 1.36 -5.49 7.30
N GLY A 422 1.66 -6.54 8.06
CA GLY A 422 2.16 -7.80 7.55
C GLY A 422 3.62 -7.83 7.09
N THR A 423 4.40 -6.78 7.34
CA THR A 423 5.86 -6.75 7.12
C THR A 423 6.68 -7.06 8.36
N GLY A 424 6.06 -7.18 9.55
CA GLY A 424 6.74 -7.53 10.80
C GLY A 424 6.85 -6.39 11.82
N VAL A 425 6.11 -5.28 11.66
CA VAL A 425 6.08 -4.15 12.60
C VAL A 425 5.69 -4.60 14.02
N VAL A 426 4.58 -5.32 14.15
CA VAL A 426 4.12 -5.90 15.43
C VAL A 426 5.16 -6.88 16.00
N THR A 427 5.87 -7.62 15.13
CA THR A 427 6.93 -8.53 15.56
C THR A 427 8.09 -7.76 16.19
N VAL A 428 8.53 -6.63 15.61
CA VAL A 428 9.55 -5.78 16.23
C VAL A 428 9.07 -5.28 17.60
N GLY A 429 7.81 -4.83 17.69
CA GLY A 429 7.22 -4.42 18.97
C GLY A 429 7.23 -5.54 20.02
N ALA A 430 6.85 -6.75 19.62
CA ALA A 430 6.85 -7.94 20.48
C ALA A 430 8.26 -8.38 20.90
N LEU A 431 9.26 -8.30 20.00
CA LEU A 431 10.65 -8.64 20.33
C LEU A 431 11.23 -7.70 21.39
N ILE A 432 10.99 -6.39 21.25
CA ILE A 432 11.46 -5.38 22.21
C ILE A 432 10.78 -5.56 23.57
N THR A 433 9.45 -5.70 23.59
CA THR A 433 8.71 -5.84 24.85
C THR A 433 8.97 -7.16 25.55
N MET A 434 9.13 -8.27 24.81
CA MET A 434 9.58 -9.54 25.38
C MET A 434 11.00 -9.43 25.93
N GLY A 435 11.91 -8.75 25.21
CA GLY A 435 13.26 -8.49 25.71
C GLY A 435 13.25 -7.69 27.02
N ALA A 436 12.46 -6.61 27.11
CA ALA A 436 12.28 -5.84 28.33
C ALA A 436 11.69 -6.70 29.48
N HIS A 437 10.69 -7.54 29.16
CA HIS A 437 10.09 -8.46 30.13
C HIS A 437 11.10 -9.47 30.69
N LEU A 438 11.97 -10.04 29.85
CA LEU A 438 13.03 -10.96 30.27
C LEU A 438 14.04 -10.31 31.23
N GLU A 439 14.18 -8.99 31.20
CA GLU A 439 15.04 -8.21 32.09
C GLU A 439 14.33 -7.72 33.37
N GLY A 440 13.05 -8.07 33.56
CA GLY A 440 12.24 -7.62 34.69
C GLY A 440 11.78 -6.15 34.59
N LYS A 441 11.95 -5.51 33.44
CA LYS A 441 11.50 -4.12 33.20
C LYS A 441 9.98 -4.04 33.01
N GLY A 442 9.44 -2.85 33.21
CA GLY A 442 8.07 -2.54 32.79
C GLY A 442 8.00 -2.41 31.27
N ALA A 443 7.05 -3.08 30.63
CA ALA A 443 6.82 -2.93 29.20
C ALA A 443 5.31 -2.87 28.89
N SER A 444 4.92 -1.93 28.04
CA SER A 444 3.59 -1.83 27.45
C SER A 444 3.73 -1.70 25.94
N VAL A 445 2.86 -2.40 25.22
CA VAL A 445 2.72 -2.29 23.76
C VAL A 445 1.26 -2.05 23.40
N LEU A 446 1.02 -1.03 22.57
CA LEU A 446 -0.28 -0.76 21.97
C LEU A 446 -0.12 -0.72 20.44
N ASP A 447 -0.68 -1.73 19.77
CA ASP A 447 -0.64 -1.84 18.31
C ASP A 447 -1.93 -1.29 17.68
N PHE A 448 -1.81 -0.18 16.96
CA PHE A 448 -2.84 0.26 16.03
C PHE A 448 -2.66 -0.46 14.71
N THR A 449 -3.30 -1.62 14.59
CA THR A 449 -3.43 -2.33 13.32
C THR A 449 -4.66 -1.81 12.58
N GLY A 450 -4.47 -1.20 11.40
CA GLY A 450 -5.61 -0.76 10.57
C GLY A 450 -6.49 -1.94 10.12
N PHE A 451 -7.61 -1.65 9.44
CA PHE A 451 -8.52 -2.69 8.93
C PHE A 451 -7.83 -3.77 8.06
N ALA A 452 -6.78 -3.40 7.33
CA ALA A 452 -6.08 -4.33 6.45
C ALA A 452 -5.00 -5.12 7.19
N GLN A 453 -5.08 -6.45 7.06
CA GLN A 453 -4.01 -7.33 7.54
C GLN A 453 -2.67 -7.06 6.87
N LYS A 454 -2.68 -6.58 5.62
CA LYS A 454 -1.48 -6.21 4.86
C LYS A 454 -1.70 -4.94 4.06
N GLY A 455 -0.64 -4.16 3.87
CA GLY A 455 -0.68 -2.95 3.04
C GLY A 455 -1.23 -1.70 3.72
N GLY A 456 -2.00 -1.85 4.81
CA GLY A 456 -2.45 -0.74 5.65
C GLY A 456 -1.38 -0.24 6.63
N ALA A 457 -1.60 0.92 7.23
CA ALA A 457 -0.75 1.47 8.27
C ALA A 457 -0.82 0.64 9.56
N VAL A 458 0.35 0.39 10.17
CA VAL A 458 0.49 -0.14 11.53
C VAL A 458 1.42 0.77 12.33
N ILE A 459 0.95 1.19 13.49
CA ILE A 459 1.71 2.00 14.44
C ILE A 459 1.73 1.26 15.77
N SER A 460 2.91 0.94 16.27
CA SER A 460 3.12 0.32 17.57
C SER A 460 3.68 1.35 18.54
N HIS A 461 2.95 1.62 19.61
CA HIS A 461 3.43 2.45 20.72
C HIS A 461 4.03 1.54 21.78
N LEU A 462 5.34 1.65 21.99
CA LEU A 462 6.04 0.95 23.05
C LEU A 462 6.41 1.93 24.15
N ARG A 463 6.18 1.51 25.40
CA ARG A 463 6.60 2.25 26.59
C ARG A 463 7.36 1.31 27.51
N ILE A 464 8.55 1.71 27.91
CA ILE A 464 9.46 0.89 28.72
C ILE A 464 9.82 1.68 29.97
N GLY A 465 9.60 1.10 31.14
CA GLY A 465 9.95 1.70 32.43
C GLY A 465 10.88 0.78 33.22
N SER A 466 11.44 1.28 34.33
CA SER A 466 12.29 0.47 35.20
C SER A 466 11.52 -0.71 35.80
N SER A 467 10.20 -0.53 36.02
CA SER A 467 9.28 -1.54 36.51
C SER A 467 7.86 -1.37 35.92
N PRO A 468 7.01 -2.41 35.94
CA PRO A 468 5.63 -2.30 35.44
C PRO A 468 4.79 -1.22 36.14
N ALA A 469 5.10 -0.90 37.41
CA ALA A 469 4.35 0.07 38.21
C ALA A 469 4.48 1.52 37.69
N GLU A 470 5.52 1.83 36.93
CA GLU A 470 5.77 3.16 36.35
C GLU A 470 4.95 3.44 35.09
N LEU A 471 4.31 2.42 34.52
CA LEU A 471 3.55 2.54 33.28
C LEU A 471 2.08 2.85 33.55
N HIS A 472 1.71 4.13 33.48
CA HIS A 472 0.35 4.60 33.77
C HIS A 472 -0.59 4.74 32.55
N GLN A 473 -0.03 4.70 31.34
CA GLN A 473 -0.77 4.73 30.08
C GLN A 473 -0.07 3.86 29.04
N VAL A 474 -0.81 3.37 28.06
CA VAL A 474 -0.28 2.48 27.01
C VAL A 474 0.19 3.23 25.76
N ARG A 475 -0.36 4.42 25.49
CA ARG A 475 -0.08 5.22 24.31
C ARG A 475 0.98 6.29 24.60
N ILE A 476 1.84 6.56 23.62
CA ILE A 476 2.79 7.68 23.68
C ILE A 476 2.03 9.00 23.52
N ALA A 477 2.28 9.94 24.41
CA ALA A 477 1.66 11.26 24.37
C ALA A 477 2.27 12.15 23.28
N ASP A 478 1.55 13.22 22.95
CA ASP A 478 1.99 14.20 21.95
C ASP A 478 3.35 14.80 22.36
N GLY A 479 4.30 14.87 21.42
CA GLY A 479 5.65 15.38 21.66
C GLY A 479 6.50 14.62 22.71
N ARG A 480 6.19 13.35 22.98
CA ARG A 480 6.89 12.55 24.02
C ARG A 480 7.72 11.38 23.50
N ALA A 481 7.70 11.06 22.21
CA ALA A 481 8.52 9.96 21.69
C ALA A 481 10.03 10.26 21.85
N ASP A 482 10.77 9.33 22.43
CA ASP A 482 12.23 9.39 22.54
C ASP A 482 12.88 8.86 21.26
N ALA A 483 12.29 7.83 20.67
CA ALA A 483 12.75 7.26 19.42
C ALA A 483 11.62 6.81 18.51
N VAL A 484 11.90 6.76 17.21
CA VAL A 484 11.04 6.20 16.18
C VAL A 484 11.83 5.28 15.27
N VAL A 485 11.39 4.02 15.15
CA VAL A 485 11.81 3.09 14.11
C VAL A 485 10.75 3.09 13.01
N ALA A 486 11.01 3.87 11.97
CA ALA A 486 10.14 4.05 10.82
C ALA A 486 10.46 3.02 9.74
N CYS A 487 9.81 1.85 9.81
CA CYS A 487 9.87 0.82 8.78
C CYS A 487 9.20 1.22 7.45
N ASP A 488 8.37 2.27 7.45
CA ASP A 488 7.75 2.87 6.26
C ASP A 488 7.58 4.38 6.42
N VAL A 489 8.09 5.16 5.45
CA VAL A 489 8.06 6.62 5.50
C VAL A 489 6.63 7.19 5.46
N VAL A 490 5.70 6.54 4.74
CA VAL A 490 4.32 7.04 4.61
C VAL A 490 3.58 6.89 5.95
N VAL A 491 3.81 5.79 6.68
CA VAL A 491 3.25 5.62 8.03
C VAL A 491 3.95 6.50 9.06
N ALA A 492 5.27 6.67 8.96
CA ALA A 492 6.02 7.56 9.86
C ALA A 492 5.59 9.03 9.74
N THR A 493 5.11 9.43 8.56
CA THR A 493 4.59 10.77 8.30
C THR A 493 3.05 10.87 8.39
N ASP A 494 2.35 9.82 8.84
CA ASP A 494 0.94 9.90 9.22
C ASP A 494 0.77 10.89 10.38
N PRO A 495 -0.32 11.70 10.41
CA PRO A 495 -0.54 12.67 11.49
C PRO A 495 -0.44 12.08 12.89
N ARG A 496 -0.83 10.81 13.10
CA ARG A 496 -0.75 10.13 14.39
C ARG A 496 0.70 9.85 14.81
N SER A 497 1.58 9.58 13.85
CA SER A 497 3.01 9.36 14.07
C SER A 497 3.75 10.69 14.26
N MET A 498 3.48 11.68 13.42
CA MET A 498 4.13 13.00 13.51
C MET A 498 3.82 13.71 14.83
N ARG A 499 2.61 13.52 15.38
CA ARG A 499 2.15 14.20 16.60
C ARG A 499 2.95 13.83 17.85
N VAL A 500 3.59 12.66 17.89
CA VAL A 500 4.42 12.23 19.04
C VAL A 500 5.86 12.71 18.95
N LEU A 501 6.28 13.28 17.82
CA LEU A 501 7.65 13.76 17.61
C LEU A 501 7.89 15.10 18.32
N ALA A 502 9.10 15.30 18.82
CA ALA A 502 9.55 16.53 19.45
C ALA A 502 10.99 16.86 19.07
N ARG A 503 11.23 18.13 18.73
CA ARG A 503 12.56 18.64 18.40
C ARG A 503 13.47 18.61 19.63
N GLY A 504 14.70 18.14 19.46
CA GLY A 504 15.68 18.03 20.55
C GLY A 504 15.49 16.81 21.47
N ARG A 505 14.40 16.05 21.32
CA ARG A 505 14.14 14.80 22.07
C ARG A 505 14.16 13.58 21.15
N THR A 506 13.31 13.58 20.13
CA THR A 506 13.06 12.40 19.32
C THR A 506 14.21 12.12 18.36
N ARG A 507 14.64 10.86 18.30
CA ARG A 507 15.57 10.34 17.27
C ARG A 507 14.82 9.40 16.32
N VAL A 508 15.07 9.50 15.02
CA VAL A 508 14.32 8.75 14.01
C VAL A 508 15.26 7.96 13.11
N LEU A 509 15.03 6.65 13.01
CA LEU A 509 15.61 5.79 11.98
C LEU A 509 14.53 5.48 10.93
N VAL A 510 14.75 5.88 9.69
CA VAL A 510 13.80 5.71 8.58
C VAL A 510 14.32 4.73 7.53
N ASN A 511 13.45 3.82 7.13
CA ASN A 511 13.62 3.00 5.93
C ASN A 511 13.12 3.75 4.69
N GLN A 512 14.02 4.09 3.76
CA GLN A 512 13.68 4.80 2.51
C GLN A 512 13.21 3.88 1.37
N SER A 513 12.75 2.68 1.68
CA SER A 513 12.26 1.74 0.67
C SER A 513 10.87 2.16 0.15
N GLU A 514 10.71 2.29 -1.16
CA GLU A 514 9.40 2.58 -1.75
C GLU A 514 8.53 1.32 -1.84
N VAL A 515 7.54 1.21 -0.95
CA VAL A 515 6.55 0.13 -0.93
C VAL A 515 5.22 0.61 -1.53
N PRO A 516 4.61 -0.11 -2.49
CA PRO A 516 3.37 0.30 -3.15
C PRO A 516 2.21 0.63 -2.20
N THR A 517 1.53 1.75 -2.44
CA THR A 517 0.28 2.12 -1.76
C THR A 517 -0.94 1.61 -2.54
N GLY A 518 -2.13 1.63 -1.94
CA GLY A 518 -3.37 1.36 -2.68
C GLY A 518 -3.60 2.37 -3.81
N GLN A 519 -3.17 3.62 -3.60
CA GLN A 519 -3.23 4.68 -4.59
C GLN A 519 -2.31 4.40 -5.79
N PHE A 520 -1.11 3.84 -5.59
CA PHE A 520 -0.24 3.38 -6.68
C PHE A 520 -0.87 2.28 -7.56
N VAL A 521 -1.72 1.44 -6.97
CA VAL A 521 -2.43 0.41 -7.73
C VAL A 521 -3.50 1.03 -8.63
N GLN A 522 -4.17 2.10 -8.17
CA GLN A 522 -5.23 2.79 -8.92
C GLN A 522 -4.69 3.84 -9.90
N ASN A 523 -3.65 4.57 -9.49
CA ASN A 523 -3.01 5.63 -10.24
C ASN A 523 -1.56 5.25 -10.56
N ARG A 524 -1.28 5.01 -11.84
CA ARG A 524 0.06 4.64 -12.33
C ARG A 524 1.15 5.71 -12.12
N ASN A 525 0.76 6.96 -11.84
CA ASN A 525 1.65 8.10 -11.63
C ASN A 525 1.76 8.52 -10.16
N ALA A 526 1.10 7.82 -9.24
CA ALA A 526 1.19 8.08 -7.81
C ALA A 526 2.65 8.04 -7.32
N ASP A 527 3.04 9.06 -6.56
CA ASP A 527 4.39 9.22 -6.00
C ASP A 527 4.24 9.48 -4.50
N ILE A 528 4.97 8.71 -3.69
CA ILE A 528 4.95 8.88 -2.24
C ILE A 528 5.67 10.14 -1.77
N HIS A 529 6.34 10.87 -2.66
CA HIS A 529 7.06 12.10 -2.36
C HIS A 529 8.10 11.89 -1.25
N MET A 530 8.96 10.87 -1.43
CA MET A 530 9.96 10.44 -0.45
C MET A 530 10.74 11.62 0.13
N ASP A 531 11.34 12.45 -0.72
CA ASP A 531 12.19 13.56 -0.27
C ASP A 531 11.42 14.58 0.58
N LYS A 532 10.20 14.94 0.19
CA LYS A 532 9.35 15.86 0.96
C LYS A 532 8.98 15.28 2.32
N ARG A 533 8.74 13.96 2.40
CA ARG A 533 8.44 13.29 3.67
C ARG A 533 9.66 13.20 4.58
N LEU A 534 10.83 12.90 4.02
CA LEU A 534 12.09 12.91 4.78
C LEU A 534 12.41 14.33 5.29
N GLN A 535 12.23 15.35 4.46
CA GLN A 535 12.35 16.76 4.87
C GLN A 535 11.37 17.13 5.98
N ALA A 536 10.13 16.64 5.93
CA ALA A 536 9.14 16.90 6.98
C ALA A 536 9.55 16.24 8.32
N ILE A 537 10.08 15.01 8.30
CA ILE A 537 10.63 14.37 9.49
C ILE A 537 11.83 15.17 10.02
N ALA A 538 12.77 15.54 9.14
CA ALA A 538 13.94 16.34 9.51
C ALA A 538 13.55 17.70 10.12
N ALA A 539 12.51 18.36 9.61
CA ALA A 539 11.98 19.60 10.17
C ALA A 539 11.36 19.39 11.56
N ALA A 540 10.75 18.23 11.82
CA ALA A 540 10.13 17.92 13.11
C ALA A 540 11.16 17.59 14.20
N VAL A 541 12.24 16.87 13.88
CA VAL A 541 13.20 16.36 14.89
C VAL A 541 14.59 17.01 14.85
N GLY A 542 14.97 17.60 13.71
CA GLY A 542 16.33 18.05 13.39
C GLY A 542 17.07 17.06 12.48
N SER A 543 17.79 17.54 11.47
CA SER A 543 18.51 16.68 10.51
C SER A 543 19.57 15.80 11.17
N ASP A 544 20.18 16.26 12.26
CA ASP A 544 21.16 15.50 13.07
C ASP A 544 20.52 14.34 13.86
N LYS A 545 19.18 14.34 13.98
CA LYS A 545 18.40 13.30 14.66
C LYS A 545 17.69 12.35 13.71
N LEU A 546 17.89 12.51 12.40
CA LEU A 546 17.31 11.66 11.35
C LEU A 546 18.39 10.80 10.70
N VAL A 547 18.23 9.49 10.76
CA VAL A 547 19.05 8.51 10.03
C VAL A 547 18.19 7.85 8.98
N VAL A 548 18.70 7.76 7.75
CA VAL A 548 17.98 7.18 6.61
C VAL A 548 18.78 6.01 6.05
N ILE A 549 18.12 4.87 5.85
CA ILE A 549 18.74 3.66 5.30
C ILE A 549 17.78 2.94 4.35
N GLU A 550 18.30 2.35 3.29
CA GLU A 550 17.51 1.49 2.39
C GLU A 550 17.63 0.05 2.93
N ALA A 551 16.73 -0.34 3.83
CA ALA A 551 16.82 -1.65 4.49
C ALA A 551 16.32 -2.80 3.62
N ASN A 552 15.39 -2.54 2.67
CA ASN A 552 14.78 -3.61 1.89
C ASN A 552 15.73 -4.15 0.83
N ALA A 553 16.35 -3.31 -0.01
CA ALA A 553 17.33 -3.76 -0.98
C ALA A 553 18.59 -4.29 -0.29
N LEU A 554 19.03 -3.72 0.84
CA LEU A 554 20.11 -4.33 1.63
C LEU A 554 19.78 -5.78 2.03
N MET A 555 18.59 -6.05 2.59
CA MET A 555 18.21 -7.41 2.98
C MET A 555 17.85 -8.31 1.79
N GLU A 556 17.32 -7.75 0.70
CA GLU A 556 17.11 -8.48 -0.55
C GLU A 556 18.44 -8.99 -1.08
N GLN A 557 19.49 -8.15 -1.10
CA GLN A 557 20.81 -8.55 -1.56
C GLN A 557 21.64 -9.31 -0.53
N LEU A 558 21.52 -9.08 0.77
CA LEU A 558 22.35 -9.81 1.75
C LEU A 558 21.75 -11.18 2.11
N MET A 559 20.42 -11.29 2.06
CA MET A 559 19.68 -12.44 2.60
C MET A 559 18.69 -13.06 1.62
N GLY A 560 18.55 -12.52 0.41
CA GLY A 560 17.64 -13.02 -0.63
C GLY A 560 16.17 -12.64 -0.42
N HIS A 561 15.85 -11.94 0.67
CA HIS A 561 14.47 -11.63 1.05
C HIS A 561 14.36 -10.31 1.81
N THR A 562 13.41 -9.48 1.40
CA THR A 562 13.05 -8.21 2.07
C THR A 562 12.38 -8.41 3.44
N VAL A 563 11.92 -9.61 3.78
CA VAL A 563 11.18 -9.90 5.02
C VAL A 563 11.99 -9.67 6.29
N TYR A 564 13.32 -9.62 6.18
CA TYR A 564 14.25 -9.39 7.30
C TYR A 564 14.56 -7.91 7.55
N ALA A 565 14.08 -7.00 6.68
CA ALA A 565 14.35 -5.56 6.76
C ALA A 565 14.00 -4.95 8.12
N ASN A 566 12.87 -5.33 8.72
CA ASN A 566 12.46 -4.79 10.01
C ASN A 566 13.34 -5.27 11.19
N VAL A 567 13.90 -6.49 11.11
CA VAL A 567 14.82 -7.00 12.14
C VAL A 567 16.22 -6.41 11.94
N PHE A 568 16.62 -6.14 10.70
CA PHE A 568 17.79 -5.33 10.40
C PHE A 568 17.66 -3.91 10.97
N LEU A 569 16.52 -3.24 10.77
CA LEU A 569 16.25 -1.93 11.37
C LEU A 569 16.29 -1.98 12.91
N LEU A 570 15.79 -3.06 13.52
CA LEU A 570 15.89 -3.26 14.98
C LEU A 570 17.36 -3.35 15.44
N GLY A 571 18.21 -4.08 14.72
CA GLY A 571 19.65 -4.15 15.02
C GLY A 571 20.36 -2.81 14.87
N HIS A 572 20.03 -2.07 13.82
CA HIS A 572 20.58 -0.73 13.57
C HIS A 572 20.12 0.27 14.64
N ALA A 573 18.82 0.26 14.98
CA ALA A 573 18.27 1.09 16.04
C ALA A 573 18.88 0.78 17.41
N TRP A 574 19.10 -0.50 17.70
CA TRP A 574 19.75 -0.93 18.94
C TRP A 574 21.20 -0.44 19.03
N GLN A 575 21.98 -0.60 17.95
CA GLN A 575 23.38 -0.12 17.90
C GLN A 575 23.48 1.40 17.99
N GLN A 576 22.44 2.14 17.59
CA GLN A 576 22.34 3.59 17.78
C GLN A 576 21.89 4.00 19.20
N GLY A 577 21.59 3.05 20.09
CA GLY A 577 21.07 3.32 21.43
C GLY A 577 19.63 3.84 21.42
N LEU A 578 18.78 3.41 20.47
CA LEU A 578 17.36 3.78 20.39
C LEU A 578 16.43 2.79 21.12
N VAL A 579 16.97 1.67 21.60
CA VAL A 579 16.18 0.59 22.21
C VAL A 579 16.76 0.28 23.59
N PRO A 580 16.04 0.55 24.69
CA PRO A 580 16.56 0.44 26.06
C PRO A 580 16.49 -0.99 26.62
N VAL A 581 16.93 -1.97 25.83
CA VAL A 581 16.93 -3.41 26.15
C VAL A 581 18.30 -3.98 25.78
N SER A 582 18.85 -4.93 26.53
CA SER A 582 20.14 -5.53 26.18
C SER A 582 20.06 -6.37 24.90
N GLU A 583 21.19 -6.51 24.22
CA GLU A 583 21.31 -7.41 23.08
C GLU A 583 20.95 -8.85 23.45
N GLN A 584 21.40 -9.34 24.60
CA GLN A 584 21.15 -10.72 25.04
C GLN A 584 19.65 -11.01 25.15
N ALA A 585 18.89 -10.08 25.73
CA ALA A 585 17.44 -10.20 25.85
C ALA A 585 16.73 -10.13 24.49
N LEU A 586 17.18 -9.26 23.57
CA LEU A 586 16.64 -9.20 22.21
C LEU A 586 16.91 -10.48 21.41
N LEU A 587 18.14 -11.01 21.47
CA LEU A 587 18.49 -12.28 20.82
C LEU A 587 17.69 -13.44 21.42
N ARG A 588 17.46 -13.44 22.74
CA ARG A 588 16.62 -14.44 23.40
C ARG A 588 15.15 -14.31 23.01
N ALA A 589 14.63 -13.09 22.84
CA ALA A 589 13.28 -12.86 22.34
C ALA A 589 13.11 -13.40 20.90
N ILE A 590 14.13 -13.26 20.05
CA ILE A 590 14.15 -13.85 18.69
C ILE A 590 14.07 -15.39 18.76
N GLU A 591 14.81 -16.02 19.68
CA GLU A 591 14.75 -17.47 19.88
C GLU A 591 13.37 -17.93 20.35
N ILE A 592 12.77 -17.23 21.32
CA ILE A 592 11.43 -17.55 21.85
C ILE A 592 10.37 -17.40 20.76
N ASN A 593 10.51 -16.42 19.87
CA ASN A 593 9.60 -16.24 18.74
C ASN A 593 9.62 -17.44 17.77
N GLY A 594 10.72 -18.21 17.71
CA GLY A 594 10.75 -19.54 17.10
C GLY A 594 10.67 -19.61 15.57
N VAL A 595 10.78 -18.49 14.87
CA VAL A 595 10.67 -18.42 13.39
C VAL A 595 11.99 -17.97 12.78
N ASN A 596 12.60 -18.79 11.90
CA ASN A 596 13.86 -18.50 11.19
C ASN A 596 14.91 -17.84 12.10
N ILE A 597 15.20 -18.50 13.23
CA ILE A 597 15.94 -17.91 14.34
C ILE A 597 17.31 -17.39 13.88
N GLU A 598 18.09 -18.22 13.19
CA GLU A 598 19.45 -17.89 12.77
C GLU A 598 19.48 -16.79 11.71
N GLU A 599 18.53 -16.78 10.78
CA GLU A 599 18.39 -15.70 9.80
C GLU A 599 18.00 -14.38 10.47
N ASN A 600 17.07 -14.38 11.43
CA ASN A 600 16.71 -13.16 12.15
C ASN A 600 17.86 -12.62 13.00
N LYS A 601 18.61 -13.49 13.69
CA LYS A 601 19.85 -13.09 14.40
C LYS A 601 20.86 -12.48 13.44
N ARG A 602 21.03 -13.07 12.25
CA ARG A 602 21.93 -12.55 11.21
C ARG A 602 21.49 -11.18 10.69
N ALA A 603 20.19 -11.00 10.43
CA ALA A 603 19.63 -9.71 10.03
C ALA A 603 19.87 -8.63 11.09
N PHE A 604 19.65 -8.97 12.36
CA PHE A 604 19.94 -8.09 13.50
C PHE A 604 21.42 -7.67 13.53
N ARG A 605 22.36 -8.62 13.36
CA ARG A 605 23.80 -8.33 13.32
C ARG A 605 24.21 -7.45 12.14
N TRP A 606 23.68 -7.71 10.94
CA TRP A 606 23.88 -6.81 9.79
C TRP A 606 23.38 -5.39 10.08
N GLY A 607 22.24 -5.28 10.76
CA GLY A 607 21.68 -4.01 11.22
C GLY A 607 22.65 -3.25 12.10
N ARG A 608 23.21 -3.93 13.11
CA ARG A 608 24.22 -3.35 14.00
C ARG A 608 25.44 -2.84 13.22
N LEU A 609 26.00 -3.68 12.34
CA LEU A 609 27.18 -3.31 11.56
C LEU A 609 26.95 -2.09 10.66
N ALA A 610 25.73 -1.93 10.13
CA ALA A 610 25.38 -0.82 9.27
C ALA A 610 25.43 0.55 9.99
N THR A 611 25.40 0.60 11.32
CA THR A 611 25.52 1.86 12.07
C THR A 611 26.93 2.44 12.02
N GLU A 612 27.95 1.60 12.20
CA GLU A 612 29.36 2.04 12.26
C GLU A 612 30.07 1.89 10.91
N ASN A 613 29.59 0.99 10.04
CA ASN A 613 30.26 0.65 8.79
C ASN A 613 29.26 0.46 7.64
N GLN A 614 28.44 1.48 7.38
CA GLN A 614 27.42 1.44 6.35
C GLN A 614 28.00 1.12 4.96
N GLN A 615 29.16 1.68 4.60
CA GLN A 615 29.79 1.44 3.30
C GLN A 615 30.11 -0.05 3.12
N TYR A 616 30.70 -0.70 4.13
CA TYR A 616 30.96 -2.14 4.07
C TYR A 616 29.68 -2.96 3.84
N VAL A 617 28.58 -2.62 4.52
CA VAL A 617 27.32 -3.35 4.37
C VAL A 617 26.74 -3.16 2.96
N VAL A 618 26.86 -1.95 2.39
CA VAL A 618 26.46 -1.64 1.00
C VAL A 618 27.33 -2.41 0.00
N ASP A 619 28.65 -2.43 0.20
CA ASP A 619 29.61 -3.13 -0.65
C ASP A 619 29.38 -4.66 -0.61
N ALA A 620 29.17 -5.21 0.59
CA ALA A 620 28.85 -6.62 0.81
C ALA A 620 27.52 -7.01 0.17
N ALA A 621 26.55 -6.09 0.15
CA ALA A 621 25.28 -6.26 -0.56
C ALA A 621 25.46 -6.19 -2.09
N CYS A 622 26.61 -5.76 -2.59
CA CYS A 622 26.85 -5.55 -4.02
C CYS A 622 25.70 -4.76 -4.68
N LEU A 623 25.15 -3.78 -3.95
CA LEU A 623 24.07 -2.96 -4.49
C LEU A 623 24.62 -2.28 -5.75
N PRO A 624 23.89 -2.34 -6.88
CA PRO A 624 24.28 -1.55 -8.04
C PRO A 624 24.39 -0.10 -7.59
N GLU A 625 25.49 0.59 -7.94
CA GLU A 625 25.79 1.96 -7.50
C GLU A 625 24.51 2.80 -7.51
N GLY A 626 24.06 3.15 -6.31
CA GLY A 626 22.77 3.81 -6.08
C GLY A 626 22.75 5.18 -6.74
N ASN A 627 21.64 5.52 -7.40
CA ASN A 627 21.43 6.73 -8.20
C ASN A 627 22.66 7.08 -9.04
N GLN A 628 22.70 6.58 -10.28
CA GLN A 628 23.57 7.17 -11.29
C GLN A 628 23.40 8.69 -11.20
N PRO A 629 24.50 9.46 -11.03
CA PRO A 629 24.41 10.90 -10.91
C PRO A 629 23.55 11.44 -12.04
N GLU A 630 22.70 12.44 -11.73
CA GLU A 630 21.84 13.06 -12.74
C GLU A 630 22.67 13.35 -13.98
N MET A 631 22.33 12.66 -15.07
CA MET A 631 23.09 12.80 -16.30
C MET A 631 22.99 14.24 -16.74
N SER A 632 24.13 14.88 -16.99
CA SER A 632 24.10 16.19 -17.65
C SER A 632 23.32 16.09 -18.96
N LEU A 633 22.70 17.19 -19.39
CA LEU A 633 21.92 17.22 -20.64
C LEU A 633 22.71 16.66 -21.84
N ALA A 634 24.01 16.95 -21.92
CA ALA A 634 24.88 16.44 -22.98
C ALA A 634 25.01 14.90 -22.93
N GLN A 635 25.26 14.34 -21.73
CA GLN A 635 25.33 12.89 -21.52
C GLN A 635 23.99 12.22 -21.82
N LEU A 636 22.88 12.84 -21.44
CA LEU A 636 21.54 12.34 -21.75
C LEU A 636 21.34 12.24 -23.27
N ILE A 637 21.64 13.32 -24.01
CA ILE A 637 21.50 13.36 -25.47
C ILE A 637 22.37 12.31 -26.14
N GLU A 638 23.63 12.19 -25.72
CA GLU A 638 24.57 11.19 -26.24
C GLU A 638 24.06 9.76 -25.98
N ARG A 639 23.62 9.47 -24.76
CA ARG A 639 23.07 8.17 -24.36
C ARG A 639 21.83 7.80 -25.16
N ARG A 640 20.89 8.74 -25.33
CA ARG A 640 19.68 8.52 -26.15
C ARG A 640 20.02 8.34 -27.63
N SER A 641 20.97 9.10 -28.15
CA SER A 641 21.46 8.94 -29.52
C SER A 641 22.04 7.54 -29.75
N ALA A 642 22.92 7.06 -28.87
CA ALA A 642 23.48 5.71 -28.95
C ALA A 642 22.39 4.62 -28.94
N MET A 643 21.38 4.76 -28.06
CA MET A 643 20.23 3.86 -28.04
C MET A 643 19.43 3.89 -29.35
N LEU A 644 19.28 5.05 -30.00
CA LEU A 644 18.61 5.17 -31.29
C LEU A 644 19.40 4.54 -32.44
N VAL A 645 20.74 4.50 -32.35
CA VAL A 645 21.58 3.74 -33.29
C VAL A 645 21.29 2.24 -33.18
N ASP A 646 21.23 1.72 -31.95
CA ASP A 646 20.89 0.33 -31.69
C ASP A 646 19.47 0.00 -32.14
N TYR A 647 18.53 0.90 -31.84
CA TYR A 647 17.13 0.80 -32.24
C TYR A 647 16.98 0.72 -33.77
N GLN A 648 17.59 1.65 -34.51
CA GLN A 648 17.50 1.72 -35.97
C GLN A 648 18.89 1.82 -36.61
N ASN A 649 19.46 3.02 -36.69
CA ASN A 649 20.76 3.32 -37.31
C ASN A 649 21.25 4.75 -36.98
N LYS A 650 22.47 5.10 -37.43
CA LYS A 650 23.08 6.43 -37.22
C LYS A 650 22.27 7.59 -37.80
N ALA A 651 21.69 7.43 -38.99
CA ALA A 651 20.88 8.48 -39.61
C ALA A 651 19.61 8.78 -38.79
N TYR A 652 18.99 7.75 -38.19
CA TYR A 652 17.82 7.92 -37.32
C TYR A 652 18.16 8.69 -36.04
N ALA A 653 19.32 8.39 -35.44
CA ALA A 653 19.85 9.08 -34.27
C ALA A 653 20.25 10.53 -34.56
N ALA A 654 20.84 10.81 -35.73
CA ALA A 654 21.18 12.17 -36.17
C ALA A 654 19.93 13.08 -36.19
N ARG A 655 18.80 12.61 -36.74
CA ARG A 655 17.54 13.40 -36.74
C ARG A 655 17.05 13.77 -35.34
N TYR A 656 17.31 12.93 -34.34
CA TYR A 656 17.02 13.24 -32.94
C TYR A 656 17.95 14.34 -32.42
N GLN A 657 19.26 14.19 -32.65
CA GLN A 657 20.26 15.17 -32.24
C GLN A 657 20.02 16.54 -32.89
N ASP A 658 19.75 16.57 -34.20
CA ASP A 658 19.49 17.80 -34.96
C ASP A 658 18.28 18.56 -34.40
N PHE A 659 17.20 17.84 -34.08
CA PHE A 659 16.00 18.47 -33.53
C PHE A 659 16.21 18.98 -32.10
N VAL A 660 16.86 18.19 -31.24
CA VAL A 660 17.17 18.61 -29.87
C VAL A 660 18.12 19.82 -29.87
N ALA A 661 19.12 19.84 -30.76
CA ALA A 661 20.02 20.97 -30.93
C ALA A 661 19.25 22.23 -31.37
N HIS A 662 18.30 22.11 -32.30
CA HIS A 662 17.44 23.22 -32.70
C HIS A 662 16.60 23.80 -31.54
N VAL A 663 16.04 22.94 -30.69
CA VAL A 663 15.34 23.37 -29.46
C VAL A 663 16.31 24.09 -28.52
N GLN A 664 17.48 23.53 -28.30
CA GLN A 664 18.50 24.09 -27.42
C GLN A 664 18.97 25.47 -27.89
N ASP A 665 19.21 25.64 -29.19
CA ASP A 665 19.65 26.91 -29.75
C ASP A 665 18.56 28.00 -29.62
N THR A 666 17.29 27.62 -29.70
CA THR A 666 16.17 28.55 -29.47
C THR A 666 16.04 28.90 -27.98
N GLU A 667 16.19 27.92 -27.08
CA GLU A 667 16.13 28.13 -25.64
C GLU A 667 17.33 28.93 -25.10
N LYS A 668 18.51 28.85 -25.74
CA LYS A 668 19.68 29.70 -25.40
C LYS A 668 19.39 31.20 -25.52
N ALA A 669 18.49 31.59 -26.43
CA ALA A 669 18.10 32.99 -26.60
C ALA A 669 17.19 33.50 -25.48
N MET A 670 16.78 32.64 -24.54
CA MET A 670 15.94 32.93 -23.39
C MET A 670 16.74 32.90 -22.07
N PRO A 671 16.37 33.70 -21.07
CA PRO A 671 16.96 33.63 -19.73
C PRO A 671 16.33 32.48 -18.93
N SER A 672 16.65 31.23 -19.28
CA SER A 672 16.32 30.04 -18.50
C SER A 672 17.59 29.31 -18.06
N GLU A 673 17.76 29.10 -16.76
CA GLU A 673 18.84 28.28 -16.23
C GLU A 673 18.57 26.79 -16.52
N GLY A 674 19.56 26.06 -17.03
CA GLY A 674 19.52 24.59 -17.10
C GLY A 674 18.79 23.95 -18.29
N PHE A 675 18.32 24.71 -19.29
CA PHE A 675 17.63 24.20 -20.49
C PHE A 675 16.47 23.22 -20.21
N PRO A 676 15.51 23.56 -19.34
CA PRO A 676 14.43 22.66 -18.94
C PRO A 676 13.57 22.17 -20.11
N LEU A 677 13.32 23.01 -21.13
CA LEU A 677 12.53 22.61 -22.29
C LEU A 677 13.29 21.64 -23.17
N THR A 678 14.56 21.91 -23.45
CA THR A 678 15.45 20.98 -24.19
C THR A 678 15.54 19.64 -23.48
N HIS A 679 15.66 19.65 -22.15
CA HIS A 679 15.70 18.42 -21.35
C HIS A 679 14.40 17.61 -21.50
N ALA A 680 13.24 18.25 -21.36
CA ALA A 680 11.94 17.60 -21.57
C ALA A 680 11.78 17.04 -23.00
N VAL A 681 12.22 17.79 -24.01
CA VAL A 681 12.19 17.37 -25.42
C VAL A 681 13.14 16.21 -25.68
N ALA A 682 14.35 16.22 -25.13
CA ALA A 682 15.31 15.13 -25.27
C ALA A 682 14.73 13.80 -24.75
N ILE A 683 14.05 13.81 -23.60
CA ILE A 683 13.41 12.63 -23.03
C ILE A 683 12.22 12.17 -23.89
N ASN A 684 11.29 13.08 -24.17
CA ASN A 684 10.01 12.72 -24.77
C ASN A 684 10.10 12.43 -26.27
N LEU A 685 10.96 13.15 -27.00
CA LEU A 685 11.23 12.83 -28.40
C LEU A 685 11.89 11.46 -28.54
N PHE A 686 12.89 11.16 -27.69
CA PHE A 686 13.52 9.83 -27.67
C PHE A 686 12.46 8.74 -27.44
N LYS A 687 11.59 8.91 -26.44
CA LYS A 687 10.52 7.96 -26.13
C LYS A 687 9.60 7.71 -27.32
N LEU A 688 9.21 8.75 -28.04
CA LEU A 688 8.36 8.63 -29.24
C LEU A 688 9.10 7.99 -30.42
N MET A 689 10.39 8.25 -30.56
CA MET A 689 11.22 7.68 -31.64
C MET A 689 11.61 6.22 -31.39
N ALA A 690 11.79 5.84 -30.12
CA ALA A 690 12.10 4.48 -29.67
C ALA A 690 10.84 3.71 -29.21
N TYR A 691 9.74 3.84 -29.95
CA TYR A 691 8.51 3.11 -29.64
C TYR A 691 8.73 1.60 -29.73
N LYS A 692 8.14 0.85 -28.80
CA LYS A 692 8.40 -0.58 -28.62
C LYS A 692 7.57 -1.43 -29.57
N ASP A 693 8.00 -1.46 -30.82
CA ASP A 693 7.45 -2.36 -31.83
C ASP A 693 7.97 -3.78 -31.72
N GLU A 694 7.51 -4.65 -32.63
CA GLU A 694 7.85 -6.07 -32.63
C GLU A 694 9.37 -6.29 -32.71
N TYR A 695 10.08 -5.47 -33.48
CA TYR A 695 11.53 -5.52 -33.63
C TYR A 695 12.26 -5.08 -32.36
N GLU A 696 11.80 -4.01 -31.73
CA GLU A 696 12.42 -3.48 -30.52
C GLU A 696 12.15 -4.38 -29.31
N VAL A 697 10.91 -4.85 -29.13
CA VAL A 697 10.59 -5.84 -28.09
C VAL A 697 11.46 -7.09 -28.26
N ALA A 698 11.64 -7.56 -29.50
CA ALA A 698 12.53 -8.68 -29.79
C ALA A 698 13.99 -8.39 -29.46
N ARG A 699 14.50 -7.19 -29.76
CA ARG A 699 15.85 -6.76 -29.39
C ARG A 699 16.02 -6.74 -27.87
N LEU A 700 15.06 -6.18 -27.13
CA LEU A 700 15.10 -6.07 -25.67
C LEU A 700 15.00 -7.42 -24.94
N TYR A 701 14.51 -8.48 -25.60
CA TYR A 701 14.58 -9.86 -25.09
C TYR A 701 15.85 -10.61 -25.51
N SER A 702 16.49 -10.20 -26.61
CA SER A 702 17.59 -10.94 -27.25
C SER A 702 18.97 -10.28 -27.12
N ASN A 703 19.06 -9.06 -26.60
CA ASN A 703 20.31 -8.29 -26.42
C ASN A 703 21.22 -8.82 -25.29
N GLY A 704 20.79 -9.84 -24.53
CA GLY A 704 21.55 -10.46 -23.44
C GLY A 704 21.26 -9.88 -22.06
N GLU A 705 20.91 -8.59 -21.94
CA GLU A 705 20.62 -7.93 -20.65
C GLU A 705 19.46 -8.59 -19.90
N PHE A 706 18.40 -8.96 -20.64
CA PHE A 706 17.26 -9.69 -20.07
C PHE A 706 17.67 -11.04 -19.44
N LEU A 707 18.49 -11.83 -20.14
CA LEU A 707 18.93 -13.13 -19.63
C LEU A 707 19.89 -12.99 -18.45
N LYS A 708 20.75 -11.97 -18.44
CA LYS A 708 21.59 -11.63 -17.27
C LYS A 708 20.73 -11.31 -16.05
N LYS A 709 19.73 -10.43 -16.19
CA LYS A 709 18.79 -10.09 -15.10
C LYS A 709 18.05 -11.32 -14.58
N LEU A 710 17.61 -12.21 -15.48
CA LEU A 710 16.99 -13.49 -15.08
C LEU A 710 17.95 -14.37 -14.30
N ALA A 711 19.19 -14.56 -14.77
CA ALA A 711 20.19 -15.38 -14.09
C ALA A 711 20.61 -14.78 -12.73
N ASN A 712 20.58 -13.46 -12.58
CA ASN A 712 20.81 -12.80 -11.30
C ASN A 712 19.62 -13.01 -10.33
N THR A 713 18.40 -13.15 -10.85
CA THR A 713 17.18 -13.29 -10.02
C THR A 713 16.84 -14.75 -9.70
N PHE A 714 17.11 -15.67 -10.62
CA PHE A 714 16.71 -17.08 -10.54
C PHE A 714 17.89 -18.02 -10.77
N LYS A 715 17.86 -19.17 -10.09
CA LYS A 715 18.83 -20.26 -10.23
C LYS A 715 18.10 -21.59 -10.50
N GLY A 716 18.90 -22.61 -10.81
CA GLY A 716 18.43 -23.95 -11.12
C GLY A 716 17.88 -24.07 -12.54
N ASP A 717 17.36 -25.25 -12.87
CA ASP A 717 16.78 -25.51 -14.18
C ASP A 717 15.39 -24.89 -14.27
N TYR A 718 15.23 -23.93 -15.19
CA TYR A 718 13.95 -23.28 -15.43
C TYR A 718 13.63 -23.15 -16.90
N THR A 719 12.33 -23.17 -17.19
CA THR A 719 11.80 -22.88 -18.53
C THR A 719 11.11 -21.53 -18.53
N LEU A 720 11.23 -20.85 -19.66
CA LEU A 720 10.62 -19.54 -19.86
C LEU A 720 9.36 -19.67 -20.71
N SER A 721 8.38 -18.84 -20.41
CA SER A 721 7.22 -18.63 -21.27
C SER A 721 6.85 -17.16 -21.36
N PHE A 722 6.58 -16.72 -22.58
CA PHE A 722 6.26 -15.34 -22.93
C PHE A 722 4.76 -15.20 -23.18
N HIS A 723 4.18 -14.07 -22.78
CA HIS A 723 2.74 -13.80 -22.92
C HIS A 723 2.51 -12.69 -23.93
N LEU A 724 2.15 -13.07 -25.16
CA LEU A 724 2.12 -12.16 -26.31
C LEU A 724 0.78 -12.26 -27.04
N ALA A 725 0.39 -11.19 -27.72
CA ALA A 725 -0.75 -11.16 -28.63
C ALA A 725 -0.26 -10.69 -30.02
N PRO A 726 0.42 -11.56 -30.79
CA PRO A 726 0.99 -11.16 -32.08
C PRO A 726 -0.12 -10.77 -33.08
N PRO A 727 0.00 -9.64 -33.80
CA PRO A 727 -1.04 -9.17 -34.71
C PRO A 727 -1.42 -10.18 -35.81
N VAL A 728 -0.44 -10.92 -36.32
CA VAL A 728 -0.59 -11.83 -37.47
C VAL A 728 -1.20 -13.19 -37.08
N PHE A 729 -1.14 -13.57 -35.79
CA PHE A 729 -1.60 -14.87 -35.30
C PHE A 729 -2.59 -14.74 -34.14
N ASN A 730 -3.34 -13.62 -34.09
CA ASN A 730 -4.26 -13.37 -33.00
C ASN A 730 -5.39 -14.42 -32.96
N ARG A 731 -5.59 -15.07 -31.81
CA ARG A 731 -6.55 -16.17 -31.60
C ARG A 731 -7.93 -15.69 -31.13
N GLY A 732 -8.36 -14.52 -31.61
CA GLY A 732 -9.63 -13.89 -31.24
C GLY A 732 -9.52 -12.85 -30.11
N LEU A 733 -10.65 -12.57 -29.47
CA LEU A 733 -10.78 -11.60 -28.39
C LEU A 733 -10.97 -12.29 -27.03
N ASP A 734 -10.56 -11.63 -25.96
CA ASP A 734 -10.91 -11.99 -24.59
C ASP A 734 -12.29 -11.44 -24.20
N GLU A 735 -12.71 -11.73 -22.97
CA GLU A 735 -14.02 -11.31 -22.43
C GLU A 735 -14.19 -9.78 -22.35
N GLN A 736 -13.09 -9.03 -22.39
CA GLN A 736 -13.08 -7.57 -22.40
C GLN A 736 -13.03 -7.00 -23.82
N GLY A 737 -13.16 -7.85 -24.85
CA GLY A 737 -13.06 -7.47 -26.25
C GLY A 737 -11.64 -7.12 -26.70
N ARG A 738 -10.60 -7.48 -25.93
CA ARG A 738 -9.19 -7.20 -26.25
C ARG A 738 -8.55 -8.40 -26.95
N PRO A 739 -7.51 -8.22 -27.79
CA PRO A 739 -6.79 -9.34 -28.39
C PRO A 739 -6.30 -10.35 -27.33
N ARG A 740 -6.58 -11.64 -27.55
CA ARG A 740 -6.28 -12.67 -26.55
C ARG A 740 -4.77 -12.92 -26.46
N LYS A 741 -4.19 -12.68 -25.28
CA LYS A 741 -2.79 -13.05 -25.00
C LYS A 741 -2.64 -14.56 -24.99
N THR A 742 -1.62 -15.04 -25.70
CA THR A 742 -1.27 -16.46 -25.80
C THR A 742 0.10 -16.71 -25.18
N ARG A 743 0.25 -17.87 -24.56
CA ARG A 743 1.51 -18.32 -23.96
C ARG A 743 2.39 -18.96 -25.02
N PHE A 744 3.63 -18.48 -25.15
CA PHE A 744 4.65 -19.03 -26.04
C PHE A 744 5.83 -19.56 -25.22
N GLY A 745 6.45 -20.67 -25.63
CA GLY A 745 7.55 -21.30 -24.91
C GLY A 745 8.92 -20.63 -25.13
N ALA A 746 9.96 -21.24 -24.59
CA ALA A 746 11.34 -20.73 -24.66
C ALA A 746 11.90 -20.61 -26.09
N TRP A 747 11.33 -21.33 -27.06
CA TRP A 747 11.67 -21.22 -28.49
C TRP A 747 11.48 -19.81 -29.06
N MET A 748 10.74 -18.94 -28.38
CA MET A 748 10.62 -17.53 -28.74
C MET A 748 11.94 -16.76 -28.68
N LEU A 749 12.89 -17.14 -27.82
CA LEU A 749 14.17 -16.45 -27.69
C LEU A 749 14.99 -16.42 -28.99
N PRO A 750 15.27 -17.56 -29.66
CA PRO A 750 15.95 -17.54 -30.95
C PRO A 750 15.12 -16.82 -32.04
N MET A 751 13.79 -16.89 -31.98
CA MET A 751 12.95 -16.12 -32.91
C MET A 751 13.06 -14.61 -32.68
N PHE A 752 13.11 -14.15 -31.43
CA PHE A 752 13.36 -12.74 -31.11
C PHE A 752 14.71 -12.29 -31.65
N LYS A 753 15.75 -13.11 -31.53
CA LYS A 753 17.07 -12.81 -32.11
C LYS A 753 17.02 -12.64 -33.63
N LEU A 754 16.23 -13.48 -34.32
CA LEU A 754 16.02 -13.35 -35.76
C LEU A 754 15.21 -12.09 -36.10
N LEU A 755 14.11 -11.87 -35.39
CA LEU A 755 13.21 -10.73 -35.61
C LEU A 755 13.94 -9.40 -35.37
N ALA A 756 14.76 -9.29 -34.32
CA ALA A 756 15.53 -8.09 -34.01
C ALA A 756 16.47 -7.65 -35.15
N ARG A 757 16.98 -8.58 -35.97
CA ARG A 757 17.79 -8.27 -37.16
C ARG A 757 16.96 -7.65 -38.29
N GLY A 758 15.65 -7.90 -38.29
CA GLY A 758 14.67 -7.33 -39.22
C GLY A 758 14.39 -5.84 -39.04
N LYS A 759 15.03 -5.15 -38.07
CA LYS A 759 14.87 -3.70 -37.84
C LYS A 759 15.07 -2.82 -39.09
N VAL A 760 15.83 -3.31 -40.08
CA VAL A 760 16.02 -2.62 -41.36
C VAL A 760 14.74 -2.52 -42.20
N LEU A 761 13.79 -3.42 -41.97
CA LEU A 761 12.49 -3.41 -42.64
C LEU A 761 11.54 -2.36 -42.04
N ARG A 762 11.78 -1.92 -40.80
CA ARG A 762 10.90 -0.99 -40.07
C ARG A 762 10.58 0.25 -40.90
N GLY A 763 9.29 0.50 -41.12
CA GLY A 763 8.80 1.66 -41.86
C GLY A 763 9.01 1.61 -43.38
N THR A 764 9.57 0.52 -43.92
CA THR A 764 9.66 0.30 -45.37
C THR A 764 8.37 -0.33 -45.92
N ALA A 765 8.20 -0.36 -47.24
CA ALA A 765 7.07 -1.05 -47.87
C ALA A 765 7.02 -2.56 -47.61
N LEU A 766 8.17 -3.15 -47.23
CA LEU A 766 8.36 -4.56 -46.90
C LEU A 766 8.17 -4.86 -45.41
N ASP A 767 7.79 -3.88 -44.60
CA ASP A 767 7.47 -4.06 -43.19
C ASP A 767 6.13 -4.81 -43.03
N PRO A 768 6.12 -6.08 -42.57
CA PRO A 768 4.88 -6.83 -42.37
C PRO A 768 4.02 -6.26 -41.23
N PHE A 769 4.62 -5.51 -40.30
CA PHE A 769 3.90 -4.91 -39.17
C PHE A 769 3.54 -3.45 -39.43
N GLY A 770 4.29 -2.78 -40.31
CA GLY A 770 4.17 -1.34 -40.56
C GLY A 770 2.81 -0.89 -41.11
N ARG A 771 1.98 -1.80 -41.64
CA ARG A 771 0.64 -1.47 -42.15
C ARG A 771 -0.45 -1.47 -41.07
N PHE A 772 -0.19 -2.06 -39.90
CA PHE A 772 -1.15 -2.03 -38.80
C PHE A 772 -1.39 -0.59 -38.31
N THR A 773 -2.62 -0.31 -37.88
CA THR A 773 -3.06 1.01 -37.41
C THR A 773 -2.15 1.55 -36.31
N GLU A 774 -1.83 0.73 -35.32
CA GLU A 774 -0.96 1.09 -34.18
C GLU A 774 0.41 1.61 -34.65
N ARG A 775 1.07 0.92 -35.61
CA ARG A 775 2.39 1.33 -36.13
C ARG A 775 2.31 2.60 -36.98
N ARG A 776 1.19 2.83 -37.68
CA ARG A 776 0.96 4.09 -38.42
C ARG A 776 0.78 5.25 -37.45
N GLU A 777 0.02 5.05 -36.37
CA GLU A 777 -0.20 6.06 -35.33
C GLU A 777 1.10 6.41 -34.60
N GLU A 778 1.89 5.43 -34.17
CA GLU A 778 3.18 5.68 -33.48
C GLU A 778 4.16 6.50 -34.33
N ARG A 779 4.26 6.20 -35.63
CA ARG A 779 5.08 7.00 -36.55
C ARG A 779 4.51 8.42 -36.74
N GLY A 780 3.18 8.55 -36.76
CA GLY A 780 2.49 9.84 -36.83
C GLY A 780 2.75 10.70 -35.59
N LEU A 781 2.76 10.10 -34.39
CA LEU A 781 2.98 10.81 -33.12
C LEU A 781 4.36 11.51 -33.05
N ILE A 782 5.39 10.96 -33.69
CA ILE A 782 6.70 11.63 -33.80
C ILE A 782 6.55 12.95 -34.56
N GLY A 783 5.81 12.95 -35.67
CA GLY A 783 5.54 14.15 -36.46
C GLY A 783 4.65 15.14 -35.71
N GLU A 784 3.55 14.66 -35.11
CA GLU A 784 2.64 15.49 -34.31
C GLU A 784 3.38 16.18 -33.14
N TYR A 785 4.30 15.49 -32.49
CA TYR A 785 5.08 16.06 -31.38
C TYR A 785 6.11 17.08 -31.87
N ARG A 786 6.82 16.81 -32.97
CA ARG A 786 7.76 17.80 -33.52
C ARG A 786 7.05 19.08 -33.94
N GLN A 787 5.89 18.96 -34.59
CA GLN A 787 5.05 20.12 -34.93
C GLN A 787 4.58 20.88 -33.68
N LEU A 788 4.17 20.17 -32.63
CA LEU A 788 3.83 20.79 -31.35
C LEU A 788 5.01 21.60 -30.80
N ILE A 789 6.20 21.01 -30.74
CA ILE A 789 7.39 21.72 -30.22
C ILE A 789 7.75 22.91 -31.12
N GLU A 790 7.72 22.77 -32.45
CA GLU A 790 7.94 23.88 -33.37
C GLU A 790 6.95 25.03 -33.12
N GLU A 791 5.66 24.72 -32.92
CA GLU A 791 4.64 25.70 -32.54
C GLU A 791 4.98 26.41 -31.23
N LEU A 792 5.39 25.66 -30.18
CA LEU A 792 5.80 26.23 -28.90
C LEU A 792 7.01 27.16 -29.05
N LEU A 793 7.99 26.79 -29.87
CA LEU A 793 9.21 27.58 -30.08
C LEU A 793 8.95 28.94 -30.75
N THR A 794 7.91 29.06 -31.58
CA THR A 794 7.59 30.32 -32.28
C THR A 794 7.14 31.45 -31.35
N SER A 795 6.58 31.13 -30.19
CA SER A 795 6.00 32.10 -29.25
C SER A 795 6.43 31.86 -27.80
N LEU A 796 7.55 31.15 -27.60
CA LEU A 796 8.11 30.87 -26.29
C LEU A 796 8.56 32.16 -25.59
N LYS A 797 8.05 32.36 -24.37
CA LYS A 797 8.34 33.49 -23.49
C LYS A 797 8.48 32.98 -22.05
N ARG A 798 9.07 33.78 -21.16
CA ARG A 798 9.22 33.40 -19.75
C ARG A 798 7.88 33.07 -19.07
N GLU A 799 6.83 33.80 -19.44
CA GLU A 799 5.48 33.68 -18.86
C GLU A 799 4.75 32.39 -19.26
N ASN A 800 5.08 31.78 -20.40
CA ASN A 800 4.44 30.56 -20.89
C ASN A 800 5.37 29.34 -20.88
N LEU A 801 6.58 29.47 -20.35
CA LEU A 801 7.56 28.39 -20.25
C LEU A 801 7.03 27.19 -19.45
N GLU A 802 6.34 27.41 -18.33
CA GLU A 802 5.75 26.33 -17.54
C GLU A 802 4.72 25.52 -18.34
N VAL A 803 3.87 26.20 -19.11
CA VAL A 803 2.87 25.54 -19.97
C VAL A 803 3.55 24.86 -21.17
N ALA A 804 4.63 25.43 -21.71
CA ALA A 804 5.44 24.76 -22.74
C ALA A 804 6.07 23.46 -22.21
N LEU A 805 6.53 23.44 -20.96
CA LEU A 805 7.04 22.24 -20.31
C LEU A 805 5.94 21.20 -20.10
N ASP A 806 4.74 21.60 -19.70
CA ASP A 806 3.57 20.71 -19.64
C ASP A 806 3.27 20.08 -21.01
N CYS A 807 3.32 20.88 -22.09
CA CYS A 807 3.15 20.41 -23.46
C CYS A 807 4.26 19.44 -23.90
N ALA A 808 5.52 19.77 -23.61
CA ALA A 808 6.68 18.95 -23.97
C ALA A 808 6.69 17.62 -23.21
N ASN A 809 6.21 17.59 -21.97
CA ASN A 809 6.08 16.36 -21.17
C ASN A 809 4.80 15.57 -21.46
N LEU A 810 3.89 16.09 -22.29
CA LEU A 810 2.63 15.41 -22.60
C LEU A 810 2.78 13.97 -23.14
N PRO A 811 3.79 13.64 -23.97
CA PRO A 811 4.05 12.26 -24.39
C PRO A 811 4.31 11.28 -23.25
N ASP A 812 4.55 11.73 -22.01
CA ASP A 812 4.64 10.84 -20.87
C ASP A 812 3.37 10.04 -20.60
N GLN A 813 2.22 10.56 -21.04
CA GLN A 813 0.92 9.88 -20.93
C GLN A 813 0.78 8.70 -21.90
N LEU A 814 1.53 8.71 -23.02
CA LEU A 814 1.52 7.67 -24.04
C LEU A 814 2.28 6.44 -23.54
N ARG A 815 1.57 5.52 -22.89
CA ARG A 815 2.12 4.30 -22.27
C ARG A 815 1.22 3.12 -22.54
N GLY A 816 1.82 1.96 -22.81
CA GLY A 816 1.12 0.69 -22.96
C GLY A 816 1.26 0.11 -24.35
N TYR A 817 0.41 -0.86 -24.65
CA TYR A 817 0.41 -1.61 -25.91
C TYR A 817 -1.03 -1.81 -26.39
N GLY A 818 -1.22 -1.93 -27.70
CA GLY A 818 -2.51 -2.23 -28.32
C GLY A 818 -3.65 -1.36 -27.75
N PRO A 819 -4.77 -1.95 -27.27
CA PRO A 819 -5.91 -1.20 -26.76
C PRO A 819 -5.56 -0.20 -25.64
N VAL A 820 -4.61 -0.55 -24.76
CA VAL A 820 -4.19 0.33 -23.66
C VAL A 820 -3.48 1.58 -24.20
N LYS A 821 -2.66 1.41 -25.24
CA LYS A 821 -1.98 2.53 -25.88
C LYS A 821 -2.97 3.38 -26.68
N SER A 822 -3.86 2.75 -27.43
CA SER A 822 -4.89 3.47 -28.20
C SER A 822 -5.75 4.38 -27.31
N GLN A 823 -6.16 3.91 -26.13
CA GLN A 823 -6.85 4.74 -25.15
C GLN A 823 -5.98 5.93 -24.70
N SER A 824 -4.71 5.68 -24.37
CA SER A 824 -3.80 6.75 -23.96
C SER A 824 -3.53 7.80 -25.04
N ILE A 825 -3.61 7.43 -26.33
CA ILE A 825 -3.48 8.36 -27.47
C ILE A 825 -4.69 9.30 -27.54
N VAL A 826 -5.89 8.80 -27.27
CA VAL A 826 -7.11 9.63 -27.21
C VAL A 826 -6.98 10.66 -26.09
N GLU A 827 -6.59 10.23 -24.90
CA GLU A 827 -6.36 11.10 -23.73
C GLU A 827 -5.26 12.14 -24.02
N PHE A 828 -4.14 11.72 -24.62
CA PHE A 828 -3.06 12.60 -25.06
C PHE A 828 -3.56 13.71 -25.99
N ARG A 829 -4.34 13.36 -27.03
CA ARG A 829 -4.87 14.35 -27.99
C ARG A 829 -5.85 15.32 -27.34
N GLN A 830 -6.71 14.85 -26.42
CA GLN A 830 -7.62 15.71 -25.66
C GLN A 830 -6.87 16.70 -24.77
N ASN A 831 -5.86 16.21 -24.03
CA ASN A 831 -5.05 17.05 -23.16
C ASN A 831 -4.19 18.06 -23.94
N LYS A 832 -3.70 17.67 -25.14
CA LYS A 832 -2.95 18.55 -26.05
C LYS A 832 -3.73 19.81 -26.39
N VAL A 833 -5.00 19.67 -26.76
CA VAL A 833 -5.87 20.80 -27.11
C VAL A 833 -6.02 21.77 -25.93
N GLY A 834 -6.25 21.23 -24.73
CA GLY A 834 -6.39 22.05 -23.52
C GLY A 834 -5.11 22.80 -23.14
N LEU A 835 -3.95 22.17 -23.26
CA LEU A 835 -2.66 22.81 -22.95
C LEU A 835 -2.26 23.85 -23.99
N LEU A 836 -2.45 23.57 -25.28
CA LEU A 836 -2.21 24.55 -26.35
C LEU A 836 -3.09 25.80 -26.19
N HIS A 837 -4.36 25.62 -25.82
CA HIS A 837 -5.22 26.76 -25.53
C HIS A 837 -4.69 27.62 -24.36
N ARG A 838 -4.19 26.98 -23.29
CA ARG A 838 -3.56 27.68 -22.15
C ARG A 838 -2.26 28.38 -22.56
N PHE A 839 -1.46 27.76 -23.43
CA PHE A 839 -0.20 28.32 -23.91
C PHE A 839 -0.41 29.60 -24.73
N HIS A 840 -1.42 29.61 -25.61
CA HIS A 840 -1.77 30.78 -26.42
C HIS A 840 -2.55 31.85 -25.64
N ASN A 841 -3.24 31.49 -24.55
CA ASN A 841 -4.09 32.39 -23.77
C ASN A 841 -3.74 32.41 -22.27
N PRO A 842 -2.52 32.84 -21.86
CA PRO A 842 -2.07 32.80 -20.47
C PRO A 842 -2.95 33.65 -19.52
N ALA A 843 -3.61 34.69 -20.02
CA ALA A 843 -4.48 35.58 -19.22
C ALA A 843 -5.83 34.95 -18.80
N SER A 844 -6.23 33.81 -19.36
CA SER A 844 -7.53 33.16 -19.08
C SER A 844 -7.55 32.26 -17.83
N VAL A 845 -6.41 32.15 -17.13
CA VAL A 845 -6.15 31.09 -16.14
C VAL A 845 -6.75 31.36 -14.74
N VAL A 846 -7.26 32.56 -14.46
CA VAL A 846 -7.78 32.91 -13.11
C VAL A 846 -9.07 32.14 -12.73
N GLN A 847 -9.77 31.48 -13.65
CA GLN A 847 -11.09 30.88 -13.37
C GLN A 847 -11.18 29.34 -13.32
N PHE A 848 -10.17 28.57 -13.75
CA PHE A 848 -10.33 27.10 -13.89
C PHE A 848 -9.67 26.23 -12.79
N GLN A 849 -8.86 26.80 -11.89
CA GLN A 849 -8.21 26.03 -10.81
C GLN A 849 -9.17 25.59 -9.70
N SER A 850 -10.39 26.13 -9.60
CA SER A 850 -11.36 25.78 -8.54
C SER A 850 -12.19 24.52 -8.81
N ALA A 851 -12.18 23.97 -10.04
CA ALA A 851 -13.11 22.90 -10.43
C ALA A 851 -12.52 21.48 -10.43
N ARG A 852 -11.19 21.29 -10.42
CA ARG A 852 -10.56 19.95 -10.52
C ARG A 852 -10.34 19.22 -9.20
N HIS A 853 -10.67 19.82 -8.06
CA HIS A 853 -10.60 19.15 -6.74
C HIS A 853 -11.94 18.61 -6.22
N LYS A 854 -12.99 18.62 -7.04
CA LYS A 854 -14.27 17.97 -6.73
C LYS A 854 -14.86 17.30 -7.97
N ALA A 855 -14.36 16.11 -8.31
CA ALA A 855 -15.07 15.09 -9.08
C ALA A 855 -14.54 13.71 -8.69
#